data_AF-A0A0D2BVD9-F1
#
_entry.id   AF-A0A0D2BVD9-F1
#
_cell.length_a   1.000
_cell.length_b   1.000
_cell.length_c   1.000
_cell.angle_alpha   90.00
_cell.angle_beta   90.00
_cell.angle_gamma   90.00
#
_symmetry.space_group_name_H-M   'P 1'
#
loop_
_entity.id
_entity.type
_entity.pdbx_description
1 polymer ?
#
loop_
_entity_poly.entity_id
_entity_poly.type
_entity_poly.pdbx_seq_one_letter_code
_entity_poly.pdbx_strand_id
1 'polypeptide(L)'
;MYYRVGVDVGGTNTDAAILDIKALDTPSRGVLATCKTSTTTHVTLGIQRAVKSVLQESKVDRSKVINVAIGTTHFVNAVVENDARRLSRVAVIRLCGPYTKKIPPFSDFPYALRNIIEGPHFYLDGGLEIDGREIAPLNPAQIKQTASEIVKAGIRYVAVVGIFSALDHAGIHEERCKTLLQEFQPELSVVCSHSIGGPGLLPRENATILNASILAFARKTIKGFRLAMSKLDLSCPLYLTQNDGTLTDAAVAAELPIKTFASGPTNSLMGAAFLQGLDHGDKRMADNQYVVVDIGGTTTDICALLPSGFPRQAPNFVEVGGVRTAFSMPEVFSIGLGGGSRVRQSKDGKRVTVGPDSVALRLTTDAMVFGGKVMTASDIVVANGAAIVGQPEKVKDIPEELIKAAKADIKRQVEKAIDNMKVSSAPVSVLLVGGGSIILTEGLYGVAECLRPPHHDSANAVGAAIAKVAGEIDVIEVLAGRDEDAAIEAAKTAAINAAISNGADESTIQIAELKKIPLQYVTNKATRFVIKAVGNLHVKGGVARHAQQNGFVNGVDIEEDVEAAVEEVEKAEVAKVEHGSMAKPALGVDLTQYRPKVENGIWHISPEDVQLIASGCGVLGTGGGGSSYLMALYTLNLLRQGAEIRVMRPEDLKDSDICVFGAGYGAPSVSDERVSSGEDVFTAIEAVNTIMGITDFQAIVTDEIGGGNGLVTMPSSARYRRPIVDCDLMGRAYPTLEHGTPYVYGFPVLP
;
A
#
# COMPACT_ATOMS: atom_id res chain seq x y z
N MET A 1 -3.25 -29.04 26.41
CA MET A 1 -3.55 -27.62 26.12
C MET A 1 -2.43 -27.10 25.26
N TYR A 2 -2.74 -26.28 24.25
CA TYR A 2 -1.76 -25.73 23.32
C TYR A 2 -2.04 -24.23 23.22
N TYR A 3 -0.99 -23.41 23.23
CA TYR A 3 -1.13 -21.96 23.38
C TYR A 3 -0.53 -21.21 22.21
N ARG A 4 -1.20 -20.12 21.79
CA ARG A 4 -0.66 -19.16 20.82
C ARG A 4 -0.34 -17.86 21.52
N VAL A 5 0.78 -17.25 21.15
CA VAL A 5 1.16 -15.92 21.62
C VAL A 5 1.11 -14.96 20.44
N GLY A 6 0.30 -13.91 20.55
CA GLY A 6 0.30 -12.81 19.61
C GLY A 6 0.96 -11.60 20.23
N VAL A 7 1.72 -10.86 19.43
CA VAL A 7 2.39 -9.61 19.83
C VAL A 7 2.12 -8.58 18.75
N ASP A 8 1.71 -7.38 19.13
CA ASP A 8 1.62 -6.24 18.21
C ASP A 8 2.55 -5.12 18.67
N VAL A 9 3.45 -4.73 17.77
CA VAL A 9 4.47 -3.71 18.04
C VAL A 9 4.10 -2.43 17.27
N GLY A 10 3.42 -1.54 17.97
CA GLY A 10 3.08 -0.20 17.50
C GLY A 10 4.16 0.84 17.83
N GLY A 11 3.98 2.07 17.31
CA GLY A 11 4.86 3.20 17.62
C GLY A 11 4.79 3.69 19.08
N THR A 12 3.66 3.48 19.76
CA THR A 12 3.44 3.92 21.15
C THR A 12 3.50 2.77 22.15
N ASN A 13 2.85 1.65 21.85
CA ASN A 13 2.72 0.51 22.73
C ASN A 13 3.12 -0.80 22.05
N THR A 14 3.64 -1.72 22.86
CA THR A 14 3.83 -3.12 22.53
C THR A 14 2.83 -3.93 23.34
N ASP A 15 1.93 -4.59 22.62
CA ASP A 15 0.84 -5.40 23.17
C ASP A 15 1.15 -6.88 22.99
N ALA A 16 0.79 -7.71 23.96
CA ALA A 16 0.91 -9.17 23.86
C ALA A 16 -0.32 -9.85 24.44
N ALA A 17 -0.72 -10.97 23.85
CA ALA A 17 -1.81 -11.82 24.30
C ALA A 17 -1.42 -13.29 24.20
N ILE A 18 -1.87 -14.09 25.16
CA ILE A 18 -1.72 -15.55 25.11
C ILE A 18 -3.09 -16.23 25.18
N LEU A 19 -3.34 -17.14 24.24
CA LEU A 19 -4.63 -17.79 24.04
C LEU A 19 -4.51 -19.32 24.18
N ASP A 20 -5.50 -19.95 24.81
CA ASP A 20 -5.75 -21.40 24.74
C ASP A 20 -6.65 -21.72 23.54
N ILE A 21 -6.11 -22.45 22.57
CA ILE A 21 -6.81 -22.81 21.34
C ILE A 21 -7.98 -23.78 21.55
N LYS A 22 -8.09 -24.41 22.73
CA LYS A 22 -9.23 -25.29 23.07
C LYS A 22 -10.35 -24.57 23.79
N ALA A 23 -10.14 -23.32 24.20
CA ALA A 23 -11.11 -22.53 24.93
C ALA A 23 -11.68 -21.37 24.08
N LEU A 24 -11.57 -21.45 22.75
CA LEU A 24 -12.02 -20.38 21.86
C LEU A 24 -13.53 -20.15 21.93
N ASP A 25 -14.34 -21.14 22.31
CA ASP A 25 -15.81 -20.99 22.46
C ASP A 25 -16.24 -20.42 23.83
N THR A 26 -15.29 -20.08 24.71
CA THR A 26 -15.60 -19.50 26.03
C THR A 26 -15.90 -17.99 25.94
N PRO A 27 -16.54 -17.35 26.93
CA PRO A 27 -16.77 -15.90 26.91
C PRO A 27 -15.50 -15.04 26.80
N SER A 28 -14.35 -15.52 27.32
CA SER A 28 -13.05 -14.85 27.15
C SER A 28 -12.36 -15.18 25.83
N ARG A 29 -12.98 -16.05 25.00
CA ARG A 29 -12.47 -16.51 23.71
C ARG A 29 -11.06 -17.11 23.79
N GLY A 30 -10.79 -17.76 24.92
CA GLY A 30 -9.52 -18.44 25.19
C GLY A 30 -8.38 -17.50 25.59
N VAL A 31 -8.61 -16.19 25.70
CA VAL A 31 -7.60 -15.24 26.20
C VAL A 31 -7.31 -15.55 27.67
N LEU A 32 -6.05 -15.88 27.98
CA LEU A 32 -5.59 -16.23 29.33
C LEU A 32 -4.92 -15.05 30.04
N ALA A 33 -4.15 -14.25 29.29
CA ALA A 33 -3.48 -13.05 29.79
C ALA A 33 -3.19 -12.09 28.63
N THR A 34 -3.17 -10.79 28.96
CA THR A 34 -2.81 -9.71 28.04
C THR A 34 -1.84 -8.76 28.73
N CYS A 35 -0.90 -8.20 27.98
CA CYS A 35 0.06 -7.24 28.48
C CYS A 35 0.17 -6.05 27.53
N LYS A 36 0.19 -4.83 28.08
CA LYS A 36 0.44 -3.60 27.34
C LYS A 36 1.61 -2.87 27.97
N THR A 37 2.64 -2.60 27.17
CA THR A 37 3.85 -1.89 27.62
C THR A 37 4.18 -0.76 26.67
N SER A 38 4.90 0.27 27.14
CA SER A 38 5.39 1.33 26.23
C SER A 38 6.43 0.78 25.27
N THR A 39 6.31 1.10 23.98
CA THR A 39 7.30 0.71 22.98
C THR A 39 8.64 1.34 23.31
N THR A 40 9.68 0.51 23.33
CA THR A 40 11.05 0.95 23.60
C THR A 40 11.82 1.15 22.31
N THR A 41 12.84 2.03 22.32
CA THR A 41 13.77 2.17 21.19
C THR A 41 14.46 0.86 20.80
N HIS A 42 14.61 -0.07 21.76
CA HIS A 42 15.07 -1.44 21.53
C HIS A 42 13.89 -2.42 21.39
N VAL A 43 13.33 -2.53 20.18
CA VAL A 43 12.14 -3.35 19.90
C VAL A 43 12.22 -4.77 20.48
N THR A 44 13.37 -5.43 20.35
CA THR A 44 13.64 -6.76 20.93
C THR A 44 13.36 -6.81 22.43
N LEU A 45 13.75 -5.79 23.19
CA LEU A 45 13.55 -5.74 24.63
C LEU A 45 12.08 -5.50 24.99
N GLY A 46 11.38 -4.66 24.21
CA GLY A 46 9.93 -4.46 24.34
C GLY A 46 9.15 -5.76 24.19
N ILE A 47 9.42 -6.51 23.11
CA ILE A 47 8.81 -7.83 22.87
C ILE A 47 9.13 -8.79 24.00
N GLN A 48 10.39 -8.86 24.45
CA GLN A 48 10.78 -9.73 25.56
C GLN A 48 9.98 -9.45 26.83
N ARG A 49 9.81 -8.18 27.19
CA ARG A 49 9.05 -7.77 28.38
C ARG A 49 7.58 -8.15 28.25
N ALA A 50 6.96 -7.83 27.11
CA ALA A 50 5.55 -8.12 26.87
C ALA A 50 5.25 -9.63 26.91
N VAL A 51 6.03 -10.44 26.17
CA VAL A 51 5.87 -11.90 26.14
C VAL A 51 6.16 -12.52 27.51
N LYS A 52 7.20 -12.07 28.22
CA LYS A 52 7.50 -12.55 29.57
C LYS A 52 6.34 -12.28 30.53
N SER A 53 5.71 -11.10 30.44
CA SER A 53 4.58 -10.74 31.29
C SER A 53 3.40 -11.70 31.11
N VAL A 54 2.97 -11.94 29.85
CA VAL A 54 1.83 -12.83 29.59
C VAL A 54 2.12 -14.29 29.96
N LEU A 55 3.37 -14.75 29.81
CA LEU A 55 3.78 -16.08 30.26
C LEU A 55 3.75 -16.22 31.79
N GLN A 56 4.17 -15.19 32.52
CA GLN A 56 4.16 -15.18 33.99
C GLN A 56 2.74 -15.12 34.56
N GLU A 57 1.87 -14.30 33.97
CA GLU A 57 0.49 -14.13 34.41
C GLU A 57 -0.38 -15.35 34.11
N SER A 58 -0.27 -15.90 32.89
CA SER A 58 -1.02 -17.09 32.49
C SER A 58 -0.56 -18.39 33.15
N LYS A 59 0.68 -18.42 33.70
CA LYS A 59 1.30 -19.58 34.35
C LYS A 59 1.30 -20.86 33.48
N VAL A 60 1.31 -20.69 32.16
CA VAL A 60 1.29 -21.82 31.23
C VAL A 60 2.65 -22.50 31.13
N ASP A 61 2.62 -23.78 30.75
CA ASP A 61 3.81 -24.52 30.36
C ASP A 61 4.32 -24.02 29.00
N ARG A 62 5.52 -23.42 28.99
CA ARG A 62 6.15 -22.84 27.79
C ARG A 62 6.34 -23.86 26.67
N SER A 63 6.53 -25.14 26.99
CA SER A 63 6.70 -26.20 25.98
C SER A 63 5.42 -26.46 25.16
N LYS A 64 4.28 -25.94 25.63
CA LYS A 64 2.97 -26.05 24.97
C LYS A 64 2.61 -24.83 24.14
N VAL A 65 3.48 -23.81 24.10
CA VAL A 65 3.34 -22.68 23.17
C VAL A 65 3.67 -23.19 21.77
N ILE A 66 2.69 -23.17 20.86
CA ILE A 66 2.82 -23.77 19.53
C ILE A 66 3.37 -22.80 18.49
N ASN A 67 3.21 -21.49 18.70
CA ASN A 67 3.81 -20.44 17.88
C ASN A 67 3.79 -19.10 18.61
N VAL A 68 4.60 -18.17 18.09
CA VAL A 68 4.51 -16.74 18.35
C VAL A 68 4.27 -16.02 17.03
N ALA A 69 3.28 -15.13 16.99
CA ALA A 69 2.99 -14.28 15.83
C ALA A 69 3.21 -12.81 16.20
N ILE A 70 3.96 -12.08 15.37
CA ILE A 70 4.30 -10.67 15.62
C ILE A 70 3.77 -9.77 14.49
N GLY A 71 2.91 -8.83 14.85
CA GLY A 71 2.59 -7.64 14.05
C GLY A 71 3.55 -6.50 14.37
N THR A 72 3.95 -5.73 13.35
CA THR A 72 4.88 -4.63 13.54
C THR A 72 4.65 -3.51 12.54
N THR A 73 4.65 -2.28 13.06
CA THR A 73 4.57 -1.05 12.25
C THR A 73 5.96 -0.47 11.93
N HIS A 74 7.03 -1.07 12.43
CA HIS A 74 8.39 -0.52 12.30
C HIS A 74 8.87 -0.39 10.85
N PHE A 75 8.48 -1.32 9.97
CA PHE A 75 8.95 -1.29 8.59
C PHE A 75 8.28 -0.18 7.76
N VAL A 76 6.96 -0.02 7.91
CA VAL A 76 6.25 1.07 7.22
C VAL A 76 6.69 2.44 7.72
N ASN A 77 6.97 2.58 9.02
CA ASN A 77 7.44 3.85 9.60
C ASN A 77 8.80 4.27 9.02
N ALA A 78 9.70 3.34 8.70
CA ALA A 78 10.97 3.69 8.06
C ALA A 78 10.78 4.42 6.72
N VAL A 79 9.78 3.99 5.93
CA VAL A 79 9.41 4.62 4.65
C VAL A 79 8.70 5.95 4.87
N VAL A 80 7.70 5.98 5.76
CA VAL A 80 6.89 7.18 6.03
C VAL A 80 7.73 8.30 6.65
N GLU A 81 8.68 7.98 7.52
CA GLU A 81 9.57 8.93 8.19
C GLU A 81 10.77 9.33 7.33
N ASN A 82 10.96 8.72 6.16
CA ASN A 82 12.16 8.90 5.32
C ASN A 82 13.47 8.66 6.12
N ASP A 83 13.54 7.58 6.91
CA ASP A 83 14.70 7.32 7.79
C ASP A 83 15.88 6.75 7.00
N ALA A 84 16.81 7.62 6.59
CA ALA A 84 18.00 7.26 5.82
C ALA A 84 18.91 6.21 6.51
N ARG A 85 18.78 5.96 7.82
CA ARG A 85 19.56 4.93 8.52
C ARG A 85 18.95 3.53 8.41
N ARG A 86 17.69 3.45 7.98
CA ARG A 86 16.90 2.21 7.87
C ARG A 86 16.57 1.85 6.42
N LEU A 87 16.87 2.75 5.49
CA LEU A 87 16.60 2.61 4.07
C LEU A 87 17.92 2.54 3.30
N SER A 88 17.97 1.65 2.31
CA SER A 88 19.10 1.49 1.40
C SER A 88 18.77 2.04 0.01
N ARG A 89 19.80 2.49 -0.73
CA ARG A 89 19.68 2.77 -2.16
C ARG A 89 19.39 1.49 -2.94
N VAL A 90 18.59 1.61 -4.00
CA VAL A 90 18.09 0.49 -4.81
C VAL A 90 18.36 0.74 -6.29
N ALA A 91 19.04 -0.20 -6.94
CA ALA A 91 19.12 -0.24 -8.39
C ALA A 91 17.86 -0.90 -8.99
N VAL A 92 17.40 -0.42 -10.13
CA VAL A 92 16.19 -0.95 -10.80
C VAL A 92 16.55 -1.54 -12.16
N ILE A 93 16.15 -2.78 -12.40
CA ILE A 93 16.30 -3.44 -13.70
C ILE A 93 14.90 -3.69 -14.26
N ARG A 94 14.59 -3.10 -15.41
CA ARG A 94 13.38 -3.41 -16.17
C ARG A 94 13.68 -4.45 -17.26
N LEU A 95 12.94 -5.56 -17.25
CA LEU A 95 12.89 -6.54 -18.33
C LEU A 95 11.74 -6.17 -19.26
N CYS A 96 12.06 -5.38 -20.30
CA CYS A 96 11.03 -4.66 -21.05
C CYS A 96 11.26 -4.60 -22.56
N GLY A 97 12.43 -5.02 -23.05
CA GLY A 97 12.81 -4.81 -24.44
C GLY A 97 12.68 -3.33 -24.84
N PRO A 98 11.94 -2.99 -25.92
CA PRO A 98 11.81 -1.61 -26.39
C PRO A 98 10.83 -0.76 -25.54
N TYR A 99 10.03 -1.37 -24.67
CA TYR A 99 8.93 -0.70 -23.98
C TYR A 99 9.33 -0.04 -22.66
N THR A 100 8.39 0.68 -22.05
CA THR A 100 8.41 1.23 -20.68
C THR A 100 9.41 2.34 -20.42
N LYS A 101 10.14 2.83 -21.42
CA LYS A 101 11.13 3.91 -21.26
C LYS A 101 10.51 5.29 -21.06
N LYS A 102 9.22 5.45 -21.41
CA LYS A 102 8.47 6.71 -21.30
C LYS A 102 8.48 7.30 -19.89
N ILE A 103 8.36 6.45 -18.86
CA ILE A 103 8.30 6.87 -17.46
C ILE A 103 9.42 6.15 -16.71
N PRO A 104 10.55 6.82 -16.43
CA PRO A 104 11.66 6.21 -15.70
C PRO A 104 11.25 5.77 -14.27
N PRO A 105 11.96 4.79 -13.68
CA PRO A 105 11.81 4.48 -12.26
C PRO A 105 11.96 5.72 -11.37
N PHE A 106 11.36 5.68 -10.18
CA PHE A 106 11.31 6.79 -9.21
C PHE A 106 10.51 8.05 -9.63
N SER A 107 9.86 8.06 -10.79
CA SER A 107 9.12 9.25 -11.29
C SER A 107 7.98 9.73 -10.38
N ASP A 108 7.36 8.81 -9.63
CA ASP A 108 6.26 9.06 -8.67
C ASP A 108 6.74 9.25 -7.22
N PHE A 109 8.04 9.11 -6.93
CA PHE A 109 8.52 9.18 -5.56
C PHE A 109 8.63 10.63 -5.09
N PRO A 110 8.18 10.95 -3.85
CA PRO A 110 8.48 12.24 -3.23
C PRO A 110 9.99 12.48 -3.13
N TYR A 111 10.43 13.73 -3.30
CA TYR A 111 11.86 14.07 -3.34
C TYR A 111 12.66 13.60 -2.13
N ALA A 112 12.11 13.79 -0.92
CA ALA A 112 12.77 13.39 0.31
C ALA A 112 13.09 11.89 0.33
N LEU A 113 12.12 11.06 -0.05
CA LEU A 113 12.29 9.61 -0.12
C LEU A 113 13.23 9.23 -1.26
N ARG A 114 12.99 9.79 -2.45
CA ARG A 114 13.78 9.54 -3.66
C ARG A 114 15.27 9.79 -3.43
N ASN A 115 15.63 10.90 -2.79
CA ASN A 115 17.03 11.25 -2.51
C ASN A 115 17.77 10.23 -1.64
N ILE A 116 17.03 9.46 -0.83
CA ILE A 116 17.58 8.42 0.06
C ILE A 116 17.74 7.10 -0.69
N ILE A 117 16.73 6.71 -1.48
CA ILE A 117 16.64 5.34 -2.00
C ILE A 117 17.00 5.19 -3.48
N GLU A 118 17.09 6.28 -4.25
CA GLU A 118 17.32 6.22 -5.69
C GLU A 118 18.74 5.71 -6.01
N GLY A 119 18.80 4.64 -6.79
CA GLY A 119 20.02 4.13 -7.43
C GLY A 119 19.92 4.17 -8.96
N PRO A 120 20.91 3.61 -9.67
CA PRO A 120 20.88 3.54 -11.13
C PRO A 120 19.76 2.63 -11.62
N HIS A 121 19.25 2.88 -12.83
CA HIS A 121 18.25 2.03 -13.46
C HIS A 121 18.65 1.61 -14.87
N PHE A 122 18.21 0.40 -15.26
CA PHE A 122 18.64 -0.28 -16.48
C PHE A 122 17.43 -0.88 -17.20
N TYR A 123 17.48 -0.91 -18.53
CA TYR A 123 16.44 -1.47 -19.39
C TYR A 123 17.07 -2.60 -20.20
N LEU A 124 16.65 -3.84 -19.95
CA LEU A 124 17.22 -5.05 -20.54
C LEU A 124 16.22 -5.77 -21.44
N ASP A 125 16.76 -6.66 -22.28
CA ASP A 125 15.95 -7.63 -23.01
C ASP A 125 15.23 -8.55 -22.03
N GLY A 126 13.98 -8.87 -22.35
CA GLY A 126 13.07 -9.59 -21.49
C GLY A 126 11.65 -9.03 -21.55
N GLY A 127 10.82 -9.45 -20.61
CA GLY A 127 9.41 -9.12 -20.54
C GLY A 127 8.54 -10.13 -21.29
N LEU A 128 7.30 -10.24 -20.85
CA LEU A 128 6.29 -11.13 -21.42
C LEU A 128 5.14 -10.32 -22.00
N GLU A 129 4.42 -10.92 -22.94
CA GLU A 129 3.11 -10.49 -23.39
C GLU A 129 2.03 -10.99 -22.41
N ILE A 130 0.82 -10.45 -22.52
CA ILE A 130 -0.32 -10.85 -21.67
C ILE A 130 -0.67 -12.34 -21.75
N ASP A 131 -0.30 -13.00 -22.85
CA ASP A 131 -0.49 -14.43 -23.09
C ASP A 131 0.74 -15.28 -22.73
N GLY A 132 1.77 -14.68 -22.12
CA GLY A 132 2.98 -15.34 -21.66
C GLY A 132 4.08 -15.50 -22.71
N ARG A 133 3.87 -15.08 -23.98
CA ARG A 133 4.94 -15.08 -24.98
C ARG A 133 6.04 -14.08 -24.60
N GLU A 134 7.29 -14.41 -24.93
CA GLU A 134 8.41 -13.50 -24.67
C GLU A 134 8.38 -12.30 -25.62
N ILE A 135 8.53 -11.08 -25.08
CA ILE A 135 8.76 -9.86 -25.85
C ILE A 135 10.15 -9.92 -26.51
N ALA A 136 11.15 -10.28 -25.71
CA ALA A 136 12.51 -10.57 -26.13
C ALA A 136 13.12 -11.61 -25.17
N PRO A 137 14.00 -12.50 -25.64
CA PRO A 137 14.68 -13.44 -24.76
C PRO A 137 15.64 -12.72 -23.82
N LEU A 138 15.84 -13.24 -22.60
CA LEU A 138 16.85 -12.72 -21.69
C LEU A 138 18.25 -12.77 -22.32
N ASN A 139 19.03 -11.71 -22.11
CA ASN A 139 20.40 -11.60 -22.61
C ASN A 139 21.43 -11.70 -21.46
N PRO A 140 22.09 -12.85 -21.26
CA PRO A 140 23.04 -13.04 -20.16
C PRO A 140 24.23 -12.07 -20.17
N ALA A 141 24.66 -11.61 -21.34
CA ALA A 141 25.77 -10.65 -21.44
C ALA A 141 25.35 -9.27 -20.94
N GLN A 142 24.14 -8.81 -21.28
CA GLN A 142 23.57 -7.58 -20.74
C GLN A 142 23.39 -7.66 -19.22
N ILE A 143 22.90 -8.79 -18.71
CA ILE A 143 22.71 -9.01 -17.26
C ILE A 143 24.06 -8.96 -16.53
N LYS A 144 25.09 -9.62 -17.06
CA LYS A 144 26.45 -9.61 -16.47
C LYS A 144 27.05 -8.20 -16.42
N GLN A 145 26.92 -7.44 -17.51
CA GLN A 145 27.38 -6.06 -17.57
C GLN A 145 26.65 -5.21 -16.53
N THR A 146 25.32 -5.31 -16.50
CA THR A 146 24.47 -4.56 -15.55
C THR A 146 24.82 -4.88 -14.10
N ALA A 147 25.03 -6.15 -13.75
CA ALA A 147 25.45 -6.55 -12.41
C ALA A 147 26.76 -5.85 -12.00
N SER A 148 27.72 -5.78 -12.93
CA SER A 148 29.02 -5.15 -12.69
C SER A 148 28.89 -3.62 -12.52
N GLU A 149 28.01 -2.98 -13.28
CA GLU A 149 27.71 -1.54 -13.16
C GLU A 149 27.03 -1.21 -11.83
N ILE A 150 26.12 -2.07 -11.35
CA ILE A 150 25.46 -1.93 -10.05
C ILE A 150 26.46 -2.00 -8.90
N VAL A 151 27.34 -3.01 -8.89
CA VAL A 151 28.37 -3.17 -7.86
C VAL A 151 29.36 -2.00 -7.89
N LYS A 152 29.78 -1.57 -9.10
CA LYS A 152 30.65 -0.39 -9.27
C LYS A 152 30.02 0.90 -8.73
N ALA A 153 28.69 1.00 -8.74
CA ALA A 153 27.96 2.12 -8.15
C ALA A 153 27.80 2.03 -6.63
N GLY A 154 28.36 0.99 -5.97
CA GLY A 154 28.24 0.77 -4.53
C GLY A 154 26.88 0.22 -4.09
N ILE A 155 26.05 -0.24 -5.02
CA ILE A 155 24.67 -0.64 -4.72
C ILE A 155 24.58 -2.15 -4.49
N ARG A 156 23.95 -2.53 -3.38
CA ARG A 156 23.72 -3.94 -3.00
C ARG A 156 22.31 -4.46 -3.31
N TYR A 157 21.31 -3.58 -3.27
CA TYR A 157 19.90 -3.97 -3.37
C TYR A 157 19.36 -3.68 -4.77
N VAL A 158 18.72 -4.69 -5.37
CA VAL A 158 18.25 -4.62 -6.76
C VAL A 158 16.77 -5.00 -6.84
N ALA A 159 15.97 -4.16 -7.47
CA ALA A 159 14.59 -4.47 -7.87
C ALA A 159 14.57 -4.90 -9.34
N VAL A 160 14.14 -6.13 -9.64
CA VAL A 160 13.94 -6.63 -11.00
C VAL A 160 12.46 -6.62 -11.31
N VAL A 161 12.08 -5.92 -12.39
CA VAL A 161 10.70 -5.69 -12.79
C VAL A 161 10.51 -6.05 -14.26
N GLY A 162 9.75 -7.09 -14.56
CA GLY A 162 9.38 -7.49 -15.90
C GLY A 162 7.97 -7.08 -16.28
N ILE A 163 7.75 -6.85 -17.57
CA ILE A 163 6.41 -6.69 -18.15
C ILE A 163 5.69 -8.05 -18.05
N PHE A 164 4.45 -8.04 -17.55
CA PHE A 164 3.59 -9.20 -17.27
C PHE A 164 4.24 -10.27 -16.37
N SER A 165 5.29 -9.93 -15.62
CA SER A 165 5.97 -10.87 -14.73
C SER A 165 5.11 -11.35 -13.57
N ALA A 166 4.09 -10.59 -13.16
CA ALA A 166 3.12 -11.01 -12.15
C ALA A 166 2.34 -12.28 -12.56
N LEU A 167 2.34 -12.63 -13.85
CA LEU A 167 1.72 -13.83 -14.42
C LEU A 167 2.73 -14.94 -14.73
N ASP A 168 4.03 -14.69 -14.49
CA ASP A 168 5.12 -15.63 -14.74
C ASP A 168 5.27 -16.60 -13.55
N HIS A 169 4.42 -17.61 -13.49
CA HIS A 169 4.52 -18.66 -12.45
C HIS A 169 5.68 -19.64 -12.68
N ALA A 170 6.23 -19.68 -13.89
CA ALA A 170 7.34 -20.57 -14.25
C ALA A 170 8.71 -19.95 -13.93
N GLY A 171 8.77 -18.67 -13.61
CA GLY A 171 10.01 -17.94 -13.31
C GLY A 171 10.92 -17.83 -14.52
N ILE A 172 10.36 -17.76 -15.74
CA ILE A 172 11.13 -17.73 -16.97
C ILE A 172 12.00 -16.49 -17.09
N HIS A 173 11.55 -15.34 -16.54
CA HIS A 173 12.23 -14.06 -16.71
C HIS A 173 12.82 -13.52 -15.40
N GLU A 174 12.01 -13.04 -14.46
CA GLU A 174 12.54 -12.34 -13.27
C GLU A 174 13.41 -13.26 -12.39
N GLU A 175 12.94 -14.46 -12.06
CA GLU A 175 13.70 -15.42 -11.25
C GLU A 175 14.97 -15.91 -11.96
N ARG A 176 14.91 -16.10 -13.29
CA ARG A 176 16.09 -16.43 -14.07
C ARG A 176 17.10 -15.28 -14.09
N CYS A 177 16.64 -14.04 -14.24
CA CYS A 177 17.48 -12.84 -14.17
C CYS A 177 18.14 -12.71 -12.79
N LYS A 178 17.38 -12.86 -11.71
CA LYS A 178 17.89 -12.91 -10.34
C LYS A 178 18.98 -13.96 -10.15
N THR A 179 18.74 -15.17 -10.63
CA THR A 179 19.72 -16.26 -10.55
C THR A 179 21.03 -15.86 -11.23
N LEU A 180 20.96 -15.34 -12.45
CA LEU A 180 22.14 -14.88 -13.20
C LEU A 180 22.86 -13.70 -12.51
N LEU A 181 22.13 -12.72 -12.00
CA LEU A 181 22.70 -11.61 -11.23
C LEU A 181 23.51 -12.11 -10.04
N GLN A 182 22.98 -13.06 -9.28
CA GLN A 182 23.62 -13.63 -8.10
C GLN A 182 24.76 -14.61 -8.44
N GLU A 183 24.70 -15.30 -9.58
CA GLU A 183 25.82 -16.09 -10.11
C GLU A 183 27.01 -15.20 -10.51
N PHE A 184 26.74 -14.02 -11.08
CA PHE A 184 27.78 -13.07 -11.49
C PHE A 184 28.32 -12.21 -10.34
N GLN A 185 27.45 -11.82 -9.41
CA GLN A 185 27.76 -10.96 -8.25
C GLN A 185 26.98 -11.45 -7.00
N PRO A 186 27.51 -12.40 -6.23
CA PRO A 186 26.83 -13.02 -5.08
C PRO A 186 26.42 -12.07 -3.95
N GLU A 187 27.04 -10.89 -3.88
CA GLU A 187 26.74 -9.85 -2.89
C GLU A 187 25.39 -9.16 -3.11
N LEU A 188 24.83 -9.24 -4.33
CA LEU A 188 23.58 -8.58 -4.71
C LEU A 188 22.36 -9.25 -4.05
N SER A 189 21.55 -8.42 -3.41
CA SER A 189 20.25 -8.80 -2.86
C SER A 189 19.15 -8.40 -3.83
N VAL A 190 18.65 -9.38 -4.59
CA VAL A 190 17.70 -9.16 -5.69
C VAL A 190 16.27 -9.50 -5.27
N VAL A 191 15.35 -8.55 -5.50
CA VAL A 191 13.90 -8.71 -5.29
C VAL A 191 13.21 -8.73 -6.65
N CYS A 192 12.42 -9.78 -6.89
CA CYS A 192 11.62 -9.93 -8.10
C CYS A 192 10.21 -9.39 -7.86
N SER A 193 9.73 -8.53 -8.76
CA SER A 193 8.45 -7.84 -8.63
C SER A 193 7.21 -8.76 -8.65
N HIS A 194 7.28 -9.92 -9.32
CA HIS A 194 6.15 -10.89 -9.37
C HIS A 194 5.75 -11.38 -7.98
N SER A 195 6.71 -11.45 -7.05
CA SER A 195 6.47 -11.89 -5.67
C SER A 195 5.85 -10.81 -4.78
N ILE A 196 5.80 -9.56 -5.25
CA ILE A 196 5.38 -8.37 -4.48
C ILE A 196 3.94 -7.99 -4.78
N GLY A 197 3.59 -7.85 -6.06
CA GLY A 197 2.30 -7.29 -6.48
C GLY A 197 1.81 -7.84 -7.81
N GLY A 198 0.54 -7.60 -8.10
CA GLY A 198 -0.11 -8.05 -9.34
C GLY A 198 0.21 -7.16 -10.56
N PRO A 199 -0.52 -7.34 -11.68
CA PRO A 199 -0.47 -6.47 -12.85
C PRO A 199 -0.65 -4.98 -12.52
N GLY A 200 0.06 -4.12 -13.27
CA GLY A 200 0.27 -2.70 -13.05
C GLY A 200 1.76 -2.40 -12.84
N LEU A 201 2.49 -2.00 -13.90
CA LEU A 201 3.96 -1.91 -13.88
C LEU A 201 4.48 -0.93 -12.84
N LEU A 202 4.04 0.34 -12.88
CA LEU A 202 4.58 1.35 -11.96
C LEU A 202 4.21 1.09 -10.49
N PRO A 203 2.94 0.79 -10.12
CA PRO A 203 2.62 0.49 -8.74
C PRO A 203 3.36 -0.76 -8.20
N ARG A 204 3.58 -1.79 -9.04
CA ARG A 204 4.34 -2.99 -8.68
C ARG A 204 5.83 -2.70 -8.56
N GLU A 205 6.40 -1.94 -9.50
CA GLU A 205 7.79 -1.46 -9.43
C GLU A 205 8.03 -0.66 -8.16
N ASN A 206 7.18 0.31 -7.87
CA ASN A 206 7.28 1.16 -6.69
C ASN A 206 7.27 0.33 -5.40
N ALA A 207 6.37 -0.66 -5.31
CA ALA A 207 6.33 -1.59 -4.18
C ALA A 207 7.60 -2.44 -4.07
N THR A 208 8.15 -2.88 -5.20
CA THR A 208 9.38 -3.70 -5.26
C THR A 208 10.60 -2.88 -4.81
N ILE A 209 10.69 -1.62 -5.25
CA ILE A 209 11.71 -0.66 -4.82
C ILE A 209 11.62 -0.43 -3.31
N LEU A 210 10.42 -0.15 -2.79
CA LEU A 210 10.22 0.04 -1.36
C LEU A 210 10.63 -1.20 -0.57
N ASN A 211 10.21 -2.39 -0.99
CA ASN A 211 10.60 -3.65 -0.35
C ASN A 211 12.13 -3.84 -0.34
N ALA A 212 12.78 -3.65 -1.49
CA ALA A 212 14.23 -3.76 -1.61
C ALA A 212 14.96 -2.77 -0.69
N SER A 213 14.46 -1.53 -0.57
CA SER A 213 15.07 -0.49 0.26
C SER A 213 15.09 -0.80 1.76
N ILE A 214 14.13 -1.60 2.27
CA ILE A 214 14.01 -1.92 3.71
C ILE A 214 14.61 -3.27 4.09
N LEU A 215 15.11 -4.07 3.14
CA LEU A 215 15.56 -5.46 3.40
C LEU A 215 16.64 -5.54 4.49
N ALA A 216 17.63 -4.63 4.48
CA ALA A 216 18.68 -4.60 5.48
C ALA A 216 18.11 -4.49 6.90
N PHE A 217 17.20 -3.52 7.07
CA PHE A 217 16.53 -3.25 8.34
C PHE A 217 15.60 -4.38 8.76
N ALA A 218 14.86 -4.96 7.81
CA ALA A 218 13.96 -6.09 8.05
C ALA A 218 14.71 -7.33 8.55
N ARG A 219 15.77 -7.74 7.85
CA ARG A 219 16.61 -8.89 8.22
C ARG A 219 17.20 -8.71 9.62
N LYS A 220 17.74 -7.52 9.93
CA LYS A 220 18.27 -7.19 11.26
C LYS A 220 17.20 -7.28 12.35
N THR A 221 16.03 -6.71 12.10
CA THR A 221 14.91 -6.67 13.05
C THR A 221 14.38 -8.06 13.35
N ILE A 222 14.16 -8.88 12.32
CA ILE A 222 13.65 -10.26 12.46
C ILE A 222 14.69 -11.17 13.13
N LYS A 223 15.98 -11.00 12.85
CA LYS A 223 17.06 -11.66 13.61
C LYS A 223 16.97 -11.31 15.10
N GLY A 224 16.69 -10.04 15.42
CA GLY A 224 16.41 -9.58 16.78
C GLY A 224 15.20 -10.26 17.41
N PHE A 225 14.11 -10.47 16.67
CA PHE A 225 12.93 -11.18 17.17
C PHE A 225 13.21 -12.65 17.48
N ARG A 226 13.96 -13.34 16.62
CA ARG A 226 14.38 -14.73 16.87
C ARG A 226 15.24 -14.86 18.13
N LEU A 227 16.19 -13.93 18.31
CA LEU A 227 16.99 -13.86 19.53
C LEU A 227 16.12 -13.56 20.77
N ALA A 228 15.08 -12.75 20.62
CA ALA A 228 14.12 -12.48 21.68
C ALA A 228 13.45 -13.76 22.18
N MET A 229 12.96 -14.58 21.24
CA MET A 229 12.26 -15.84 21.53
C MET A 229 13.19 -16.87 22.17
N SER A 230 14.42 -16.99 21.66
CA SER A 230 15.44 -17.88 22.24
C SER A 230 15.75 -17.53 23.71
N LYS A 231 15.87 -16.23 24.03
CA LYS A 231 16.10 -15.76 25.42
C LYS A 231 14.90 -15.97 26.36
N LEU A 232 13.73 -16.30 25.83
CA LEU A 232 12.53 -16.63 26.61
C LEU A 232 12.29 -18.15 26.74
N ASP A 233 13.23 -18.96 26.25
CA ASP A 233 13.15 -20.42 26.20
C ASP A 233 11.94 -20.93 25.38
N LEU A 234 11.55 -20.19 24.34
CA LEU A 234 10.50 -20.59 23.40
C LEU A 234 11.12 -21.27 22.18
N SER A 235 10.79 -22.54 21.96
CA SER A 235 11.29 -23.37 20.85
C SER A 235 10.31 -23.48 19.67
N CYS A 236 9.23 -22.69 19.70
CA CYS A 236 8.20 -22.70 18.68
C CYS A 236 8.56 -21.84 17.46
N PRO A 237 7.92 -22.08 16.29
CA PRO A 237 8.05 -21.21 15.14
C PRO A 237 7.64 -19.76 15.43
N LEU A 238 8.30 -18.83 14.74
CA LEU A 238 8.01 -17.40 14.76
C LEU A 238 7.40 -16.98 13.42
N TYR A 239 6.19 -16.45 13.47
CA TYR A 239 5.49 -15.89 12.32
C TYR A 239 5.38 -14.37 12.45
N LEU A 240 5.20 -13.70 11.31
CA LEU A 240 4.76 -12.32 11.25
C LEU A 240 3.37 -12.25 10.64
N THR A 241 2.57 -11.29 11.10
CA THR A 241 1.25 -11.03 10.53
C THR A 241 1.38 -10.15 9.29
N GLN A 242 0.68 -10.53 8.23
CA GLN A 242 0.62 -9.82 6.98
C GLN A 242 -0.49 -8.75 7.00
N ASN A 243 -0.39 -7.85 6.04
CA ASN A 243 -1.35 -6.79 5.73
C ASN A 243 -2.78 -7.30 5.52
N ASP A 244 -2.96 -8.54 5.06
CA ASP A 244 -4.26 -9.13 4.76
C ASP A 244 -4.87 -10.00 5.88
N GLY A 245 -4.22 -10.03 7.05
CA GLY A 245 -4.67 -10.77 8.25
C GLY A 245 -4.19 -12.20 8.30
N THR A 246 -3.22 -12.54 7.44
CA THR A 246 -2.63 -13.88 7.36
C THR A 246 -1.24 -13.94 7.99
N LEU A 247 -0.69 -15.13 8.15
CA LEU A 247 0.64 -15.38 8.72
C LEU A 247 1.65 -15.70 7.62
N THR A 248 2.85 -15.15 7.79
CA THR A 248 4.05 -15.51 7.03
C THR A 248 5.17 -15.95 7.96
N ASP A 249 6.01 -16.90 7.52
CA ASP A 249 7.18 -17.30 8.29
C ASP A 249 8.18 -16.14 8.39
N ALA A 250 8.88 -16.04 9.52
CA ALA A 250 9.88 -14.99 9.73
C ALA A 250 10.98 -14.93 8.65
N ALA A 251 11.33 -16.05 8.00
CA ALA A 251 12.30 -16.04 6.89
C ALA A 251 11.72 -15.36 5.66
N VAL A 252 10.47 -15.66 5.30
CA VAL A 252 9.78 -15.05 4.17
C VAL A 252 9.52 -13.56 4.43
N ALA A 253 9.11 -13.22 5.66
CA ALA A 253 8.90 -11.82 6.06
C ALA A 253 10.16 -10.96 6.01
N ALA A 254 11.35 -11.57 6.12
CA ALA A 254 12.63 -10.87 6.00
C ALA A 254 12.97 -10.52 4.54
N GLU A 255 12.42 -11.26 3.58
CA GLU A 255 12.59 -11.03 2.14
C GLU A 255 11.43 -10.23 1.53
N LEU A 256 10.25 -10.27 2.15
CA LEU A 256 9.05 -9.54 1.72
C LEU A 256 8.44 -8.66 2.85
N PRO A 257 9.23 -7.81 3.54
CA PRO A 257 8.73 -7.00 4.65
C PRO A 257 7.58 -6.07 4.28
N ILE A 258 7.44 -5.67 3.00
CA ILE A 258 6.33 -4.85 2.54
C ILE A 258 4.96 -5.51 2.78
N LYS A 259 4.88 -6.84 2.75
CA LYS A 259 3.65 -7.59 3.02
C LYS A 259 3.21 -7.53 4.48
N THR A 260 4.01 -6.94 5.37
CA THR A 260 3.66 -6.72 6.78
C THR A 260 3.25 -5.28 7.08
N PHE A 261 3.26 -4.41 6.06
CA PHE A 261 2.78 -3.02 6.19
C PHE A 261 1.29 -3.04 6.58
N ALA A 262 0.87 -2.17 7.49
CA ALA A 262 -0.50 -2.19 8.04
C ALA A 262 -0.92 -3.49 8.76
N SER A 263 0.03 -4.32 9.22
CA SER A 263 -0.29 -5.45 10.10
C SER A 263 -1.02 -5.03 11.38
N GLY A 264 -0.72 -3.86 11.94
CA GLY A 264 -1.39 -3.33 13.15
C GLY A 264 -2.91 -3.17 12.97
N PRO A 265 -3.39 -2.29 12.06
CA PRO A 265 -4.81 -2.16 11.77
C PRO A 265 -5.47 -3.50 11.46
N THR A 266 -4.84 -4.33 10.61
CA THR A 266 -5.41 -5.63 10.27
C THR A 266 -5.55 -6.56 11.47
N ASN A 267 -4.56 -6.59 12.35
CA ASN A 267 -4.62 -7.37 13.57
C ASN A 267 -5.75 -6.88 14.48
N SER A 268 -5.91 -5.57 14.66
CA SER A 268 -7.03 -5.01 15.41
C SER A 268 -8.38 -5.44 14.83
N LEU A 269 -8.51 -5.43 13.49
CA LEU A 269 -9.72 -5.85 12.79
C LEU A 269 -10.04 -7.33 13.04
N MET A 270 -9.08 -8.20 12.76
CA MET A 270 -9.24 -9.65 12.90
C MET A 270 -9.49 -10.03 14.35
N GLY A 271 -8.79 -9.38 15.29
CA GLY A 271 -8.99 -9.55 16.72
C GLY A 271 -10.36 -9.07 17.19
N ALA A 272 -10.83 -7.91 16.72
CA ALA A 272 -12.16 -7.39 17.06
C ALA A 272 -13.28 -8.35 16.59
N ALA A 273 -13.20 -8.79 15.33
CA ALA A 273 -14.15 -9.73 14.75
C ALA A 273 -14.14 -11.08 15.49
N PHE A 274 -12.94 -11.60 15.78
CA PHE A 274 -12.75 -12.80 16.56
C PHE A 274 -13.34 -12.64 17.96
N LEU A 275 -12.94 -11.64 18.75
CA LEU A 275 -13.41 -11.43 20.12
C LEU A 275 -14.94 -11.24 20.21
N GLN A 276 -15.55 -10.63 19.18
CA GLN A 276 -16.99 -10.46 19.10
C GLN A 276 -17.76 -11.76 18.75
N GLY A 277 -17.10 -12.76 18.15
CA GLY A 277 -17.73 -14.03 17.77
C GLY A 277 -18.36 -14.05 16.40
N LEU A 278 -17.86 -13.19 15.51
CA LEU A 278 -18.32 -13.14 14.13
C LEU A 278 -17.82 -14.33 13.28
N ASP A 279 -16.82 -15.08 13.77
CA ASP A 279 -16.25 -16.26 13.12
C ASP A 279 -17.09 -17.54 13.26
N HIS A 280 -18.13 -17.55 14.11
CA HIS A 280 -18.99 -18.72 14.35
C HIS A 280 -20.06 -18.98 13.27
N GLY A 281 -19.92 -18.41 12.07
CA GLY A 281 -20.85 -18.63 10.94
C GLY A 281 -22.25 -18.03 11.17
N ASP A 282 -22.35 -17.01 12.02
CA ASP A 282 -23.61 -16.35 12.33
C ASP A 282 -24.12 -15.54 11.12
N LYS A 283 -25.41 -15.69 10.76
CA LYS A 283 -26.04 -14.95 9.64
C LYS A 283 -25.94 -13.43 9.80
N ARG A 284 -25.70 -12.96 11.03
CA ARG A 284 -25.46 -11.54 11.34
C ARG A 284 -24.33 -10.90 10.53
N MET A 285 -23.31 -11.65 10.09
CA MET A 285 -22.24 -11.11 9.22
C MET A 285 -22.68 -10.88 7.77
N ALA A 286 -23.67 -11.63 7.29
CA ALA A 286 -24.18 -11.51 5.92
C ALA A 286 -25.17 -10.35 5.78
N ASP A 287 -25.94 -10.08 6.84
CA ASP A 287 -27.02 -9.09 6.81
C ASP A 287 -26.60 -7.69 7.27
N ASN A 288 -25.49 -7.55 8.01
CA ASN A 288 -25.01 -6.27 8.54
C ASN A 288 -23.58 -5.94 8.07
N GLN A 289 -23.34 -4.69 7.70
CA GLN A 289 -22.00 -4.16 7.48
C GLN A 289 -21.35 -3.84 8.83
N TYR A 290 -20.17 -4.41 9.08
CA TYR A 290 -19.36 -4.12 10.26
C TYR A 290 -18.22 -3.17 9.94
N VAL A 291 -18.03 -2.17 10.81
CA VAL A 291 -16.90 -1.23 10.77
C VAL A 291 -16.14 -1.35 12.08
N VAL A 292 -14.84 -1.59 12.00
CA VAL A 292 -13.95 -1.60 13.18
C VAL A 292 -13.38 -0.20 13.35
N VAL A 293 -13.46 0.31 14.57
CA VAL A 293 -12.88 1.60 14.97
C VAL A 293 -11.85 1.31 16.06
N ASP A 294 -10.57 1.32 15.69
CA ASP A 294 -9.46 1.13 16.62
C ASP A 294 -8.92 2.49 17.07
N ILE A 295 -9.21 2.86 18.32
CA ILE A 295 -8.73 4.12 18.90
C ILE A 295 -7.51 3.85 19.77
N GLY A 296 -6.36 4.36 19.34
CA GLY A 296 -5.10 4.31 20.07
C GLY A 296 -4.84 5.54 20.95
N GLY A 297 -3.57 5.72 21.33
CA GLY A 297 -3.11 6.88 22.08
C GLY A 297 -2.93 8.15 21.23
N THR A 298 -2.75 7.99 19.92
CA THR A 298 -2.42 9.08 18.98
C THR A 298 -3.38 9.18 17.81
N THR A 299 -3.86 8.03 17.32
CA THR A 299 -4.58 7.88 16.07
C THR A 299 -5.79 6.97 16.26
N THR A 300 -6.77 7.16 15.39
CA THR A 300 -7.92 6.27 15.24
C THR A 300 -7.88 5.71 13.83
N ASP A 301 -7.88 4.38 13.71
CA ASP A 301 -7.88 3.66 12.45
C ASP A 301 -9.24 2.99 12.24
N ILE A 302 -9.85 3.22 11.07
CA ILE A 302 -11.20 2.76 10.76
C ILE A 302 -11.18 1.94 9.50
N CYS A 303 -11.79 0.75 9.55
CA CYS A 303 -11.82 -0.19 8.44
C CYS A 303 -13.14 -0.95 8.40
N ALA A 304 -13.59 -1.34 7.21
CA ALA A 304 -14.75 -2.21 7.03
C ALA A 304 -14.36 -3.70 6.98
N LEU A 305 -15.24 -4.56 7.51
CA LEU A 305 -15.16 -6.01 7.31
C LEU A 305 -15.99 -6.43 6.10
N LEU A 306 -15.48 -7.40 5.35
CA LEU A 306 -16.24 -8.15 4.37
C LEU A 306 -17.13 -9.19 5.08
N PRO A 307 -18.19 -9.71 4.42
CA PRO A 307 -19.01 -10.80 4.96
C PRO A 307 -18.22 -12.07 5.31
N SER A 308 -17.03 -12.25 4.73
CA SER A 308 -16.11 -13.34 5.04
C SER A 308 -15.35 -13.17 6.37
N GLY A 309 -15.48 -12.02 7.04
CA GLY A 309 -14.77 -11.67 8.27
C GLY A 309 -13.38 -11.07 8.05
N PHE A 310 -12.94 -10.95 6.79
CA PHE A 310 -11.66 -10.34 6.42
C PHE A 310 -11.79 -8.84 6.18
N PRO A 311 -10.68 -8.08 6.27
CA PRO A 311 -10.68 -6.66 5.94
C PRO A 311 -11.08 -6.41 4.49
N ARG A 312 -11.92 -5.39 4.27
CA ARG A 312 -12.14 -4.86 2.93
C ARG A 312 -10.83 -4.28 2.40
N GLN A 313 -10.43 -4.71 1.21
CA GLN A 313 -9.19 -4.27 0.57
C GLN A 313 -9.38 -2.89 -0.08
N ALA A 314 -8.32 -2.08 -0.08
CA ALA A 314 -8.32 -0.81 -0.80
C ALA A 314 -8.49 -1.02 -2.32
N PRO A 315 -9.30 -0.20 -3.00
CA PRO A 315 -9.44 -0.30 -4.45
C PRO A 315 -8.22 0.25 -5.19
N ASN A 316 -7.78 -0.47 -6.23
CA ASN A 316 -6.75 -0.09 -7.21
C ASN A 316 -5.29 0.01 -6.69
N PHE A 317 -5.00 0.98 -5.83
CA PHE A 317 -3.65 1.26 -5.32
C PHE A 317 -3.70 1.77 -3.89
N VAL A 318 -2.60 1.60 -3.17
CA VAL A 318 -2.39 2.21 -1.85
C VAL A 318 -1.19 3.13 -1.87
N GLU A 319 -1.26 4.21 -1.10
CA GLU A 319 -0.16 5.15 -0.97
C GLU A 319 0.62 4.90 0.30
N VAL A 320 1.92 4.64 0.18
CA VAL A 320 2.83 4.44 1.31
C VAL A 320 3.97 5.43 1.20
N GLY A 321 4.16 6.27 2.23
CA GLY A 321 5.17 7.34 2.19
C GLY A 321 5.01 8.29 1.01
N GLY A 322 3.77 8.49 0.53
CA GLY A 322 3.45 9.31 -0.64
C GLY A 322 3.62 8.63 -2.01
N VAL A 323 4.09 7.38 -2.04
CA VAL A 323 4.33 6.59 -3.27
C VAL A 323 3.12 5.70 -3.56
N ARG A 324 2.64 5.66 -4.80
CA ARG A 324 1.58 4.72 -5.21
C ARG A 324 2.13 3.33 -5.40
N THR A 325 1.48 2.34 -4.78
CA THR A 325 1.92 0.94 -4.78
C THR A 325 0.74 0.00 -5.05
N ALA A 326 1.02 -1.19 -5.59
CA ALA A 326 0.03 -2.24 -5.80
C ALA A 326 0.42 -3.53 -5.09
N PHE A 327 -0.07 -3.68 -3.86
CA PHE A 327 -0.07 -4.92 -3.11
C PHE A 327 -1.31 -4.92 -2.19
N SER A 328 -1.79 -6.12 -1.83
CA SER A 328 -3.08 -6.29 -1.13
C SER A 328 -3.03 -5.70 0.29
N MET A 329 -3.71 -4.59 0.58
CA MET A 329 -3.74 -3.97 1.90
C MET A 329 -5.18 -3.55 2.25
N PRO A 330 -5.60 -3.64 3.53
CA PRO A 330 -6.90 -3.15 3.97
C PRO A 330 -7.09 -1.68 3.60
N GLU A 331 -8.34 -1.34 3.29
CA GLU A 331 -8.77 0.04 3.24
C GLU A 331 -8.85 0.57 4.68
N VAL A 332 -7.85 1.38 5.06
CA VAL A 332 -7.76 2.01 6.37
C VAL A 332 -7.96 3.51 6.21
N PHE A 333 -8.94 4.06 6.94
CA PHE A 333 -9.11 5.50 7.08
C PHE A 333 -8.62 5.93 8.47
N SER A 334 -7.50 6.66 8.50
CA SER A 334 -6.85 7.09 9.74
C SER A 334 -7.11 8.57 10.03
N ILE A 335 -7.41 8.89 11.29
CA ILE A 335 -7.52 10.27 11.80
C ILE A 335 -6.60 10.50 13.00
N GLY A 336 -6.09 11.73 13.16
CA GLY A 336 -5.23 12.15 14.28
C GLY A 336 -5.97 12.31 15.60
N LEU A 337 -6.68 11.28 16.03
CA LEU A 337 -7.54 11.28 17.20
C LEU A 337 -7.22 10.07 18.09
N GLY A 338 -6.86 10.29 19.34
CA GLY A 338 -6.61 9.23 20.32
C GLY A 338 -6.60 9.78 21.74
N GLY A 339 -6.28 8.95 22.72
CA GLY A 339 -6.28 9.34 24.14
C GLY A 339 -5.41 10.56 24.46
N GLY A 340 -4.26 10.69 23.80
CA GLY A 340 -3.33 11.80 23.96
C GLY A 340 -3.55 13.00 23.04
N SER A 341 -4.60 13.01 22.22
CA SER A 341 -4.91 14.14 21.35
C SER A 341 -5.18 15.39 22.18
N ARG A 342 -4.52 16.49 21.81
CA ARG A 342 -4.56 17.76 22.55
C ARG A 342 -5.91 18.43 22.40
N VAL A 343 -6.46 18.92 23.51
CA VAL A 343 -7.70 19.68 23.53
C VAL A 343 -7.36 21.17 23.55
N ARG A 344 -7.94 21.92 22.61
CA ARG A 344 -7.72 23.37 22.47
C ARG A 344 -9.06 24.09 22.44
N GLN A 345 -9.12 25.23 23.11
CA GLN A 345 -10.23 26.17 23.02
C GLN A 345 -9.76 27.43 22.29
N SER A 346 -10.59 27.96 21.38
CA SER A 346 -10.32 29.22 20.70
C SER A 346 -10.28 30.40 21.68
N LYS A 347 -9.59 31.47 21.30
CA LYS A 347 -9.43 32.66 22.15
C LYS A 347 -10.76 33.33 22.54
N ASP A 348 -11.79 33.19 21.71
CA ASP A 348 -13.14 33.69 21.95
C ASP A 348 -14.03 32.71 22.74
N GLY A 349 -13.50 31.55 23.13
CA GLY A 349 -14.19 30.53 23.92
C GLY A 349 -15.19 29.68 23.13
N LYS A 350 -15.48 30.01 21.86
CA LYS A 350 -16.61 29.46 21.10
C LYS A 350 -16.35 28.12 20.42
N ARG A 351 -15.08 27.79 20.15
CA ARG A 351 -14.71 26.58 19.40
C ARG A 351 -13.73 25.74 20.21
N VAL A 352 -14.05 24.46 20.31
CA VAL A 352 -13.18 23.46 20.92
C VAL A 352 -12.78 22.47 19.84
N THR A 353 -11.51 22.08 19.82
CA THR A 353 -10.97 21.12 18.86
C THR A 353 -10.13 20.09 19.61
N VAL A 354 -10.20 18.83 19.18
CA VAL A 354 -9.39 17.73 19.71
C VAL A 354 -8.47 17.20 18.61
N GLY A 355 -7.15 17.27 18.83
CA GLY A 355 -6.15 16.94 17.83
C GLY A 355 -5.99 18.01 16.74
N PRO A 356 -5.35 17.69 15.60
CA PRO A 356 -4.79 16.38 15.25
C PRO A 356 -3.48 16.04 15.97
N ASP A 357 -2.85 17.01 16.65
CA ASP A 357 -1.61 16.78 17.38
C ASP A 357 -1.83 16.09 18.74
N SER A 358 -0.87 15.22 19.12
CA SER A 358 -0.94 14.41 20.34
C SER A 358 0.34 14.56 21.19
N VAL A 359 0.26 14.22 22.47
CA VAL A 359 1.43 14.07 23.35
C VAL A 359 2.17 12.74 23.15
N ALA A 360 1.62 11.80 22.37
CA ALA A 360 2.22 10.52 22.00
C ALA A 360 2.77 9.73 23.21
N LEU A 361 4.03 9.26 23.15
CA LEU A 361 4.71 8.51 24.23
C LEU A 361 4.75 9.27 25.57
N ARG A 362 4.51 10.58 25.59
CA ARG A 362 4.50 11.42 26.78
C ARG A 362 3.11 11.56 27.43
N LEU A 363 2.14 10.73 27.05
CA LEU A 363 0.80 10.76 27.65
C LEU A 363 0.83 10.67 29.18
N THR A 364 1.62 9.75 29.73
CA THR A 364 1.73 9.52 31.17
C THR A 364 2.54 10.59 31.92
N THR A 365 3.16 11.54 31.21
CA THR A 365 3.95 12.63 31.81
C THR A 365 3.32 14.00 31.59
N ASP A 366 2.79 14.25 30.39
CA ASP A 366 2.38 15.57 29.95
C ASP A 366 0.88 15.83 30.14
N ALA A 367 0.05 14.79 30.19
CA ALA A 367 -1.40 14.94 30.39
C ALA A 367 -1.77 15.30 31.84
N MET A 368 -2.84 16.09 32.01
CA MET A 368 -3.25 16.64 33.31
C MET A 368 -3.60 15.55 34.31
N VAL A 369 -4.28 14.49 33.87
CA VAL A 369 -4.70 13.37 34.71
C VAL A 369 -3.51 12.61 35.32
N PHE A 370 -2.33 12.72 34.73
CA PHE A 370 -1.09 12.16 35.29
C PHE A 370 -0.25 13.21 36.07
N GLY A 371 -0.63 14.49 36.06
CA GLY A 371 0.10 15.58 36.72
C GLY A 371 0.88 16.49 35.78
N GLY A 372 0.72 16.33 34.48
CA GLY A 372 1.26 17.25 33.48
C GLY A 372 0.41 18.52 33.32
N LYS A 373 0.70 19.29 32.28
CA LYS A 373 0.07 20.61 32.02
C LYS A 373 -0.76 20.67 30.73
N VAL A 374 -0.78 19.59 29.96
CA VAL A 374 -1.43 19.54 28.65
C VAL A 374 -2.79 18.88 28.81
N MET A 375 -3.85 19.56 28.41
CA MET A 375 -5.19 18.95 28.36
C MET A 375 -5.31 18.04 27.13
N THR A 376 -5.77 16.82 27.35
CA THR A 376 -5.88 15.74 26.36
C THR A 376 -7.27 15.11 26.36
N ALA A 377 -7.58 14.31 25.34
CA ALA A 377 -8.86 13.60 25.24
C ALA A 377 -9.09 12.66 26.45
N SER A 378 -8.05 11.99 26.96
CA SER A 378 -8.14 11.19 28.19
C SER A 378 -8.55 12.04 29.40
N ASP A 379 -8.06 13.27 29.52
CA ASP A 379 -8.42 14.17 30.62
C ASP A 379 -9.92 14.51 30.60
N ILE A 380 -10.47 14.81 29.41
CA ILE A 380 -11.90 15.12 29.22
C ILE A 380 -12.79 13.97 29.66
N VAL A 381 -12.41 12.73 29.32
CA VAL A 381 -13.23 11.54 29.58
C VAL A 381 -13.19 11.15 31.05
N VAL A 382 -12.02 11.29 31.69
CA VAL A 382 -11.88 11.08 33.14
C VAL A 382 -12.63 12.17 33.91
N ALA A 383 -12.54 13.44 33.48
CA ALA A 383 -13.31 14.54 34.07
C ALA A 383 -14.83 14.35 33.93
N ASN A 384 -15.29 13.74 32.83
CA ASN A 384 -16.69 13.37 32.63
C ASN A 384 -17.14 12.19 33.52
N GLY A 385 -16.22 11.50 34.20
CA GLY A 385 -16.50 10.31 35.00
C GLY A 385 -16.70 9.03 34.20
N ALA A 386 -16.40 9.05 32.89
CA ALA A 386 -16.65 7.93 31.99
C ALA A 386 -15.51 6.90 31.92
N ALA A 387 -14.35 7.20 32.50
CA ALA A 387 -13.21 6.29 32.60
C ALA A 387 -12.38 6.56 33.87
N ILE A 388 -11.68 5.53 34.34
CA ILE A 388 -10.74 5.63 35.47
C ILE A 388 -9.33 5.42 34.92
N VAL A 389 -8.65 6.51 34.62
CA VAL A 389 -7.26 6.53 34.13
C VAL A 389 -6.51 7.62 34.91
N GLY A 390 -5.26 7.37 35.30
CA GLY A 390 -4.47 8.34 36.06
C GLY A 390 -5.10 8.71 37.40
N GLN A 391 -5.09 10.01 37.74
CA GLN A 391 -5.61 10.56 38.99
C GLN A 391 -6.81 11.49 38.70
N PRO A 392 -8.07 11.03 38.86
CA PRO A 392 -9.27 11.81 38.54
C PRO A 392 -9.35 13.18 39.22
N GLU A 393 -8.81 13.29 40.44
CA GLU A 393 -8.76 14.54 41.21
C GLU A 393 -8.03 15.68 40.50
N LYS A 394 -7.13 15.37 39.54
CA LYS A 394 -6.35 16.37 38.79
C LYS A 394 -7.11 16.99 37.62
N VAL A 395 -8.28 16.44 37.26
CA VAL A 395 -9.07 16.88 36.10
C VAL A 395 -10.49 17.30 36.47
N LYS A 396 -10.82 17.33 37.77
CA LYS A 396 -12.16 17.74 38.26
C LYS A 396 -12.51 19.21 37.99
N ASP A 397 -11.50 20.06 37.82
CA ASP A 397 -11.67 21.49 37.60
C ASP A 397 -11.93 21.84 36.12
N ILE A 398 -11.98 20.84 35.22
CA ILE A 398 -12.28 21.06 33.81
C ILE A 398 -13.77 21.45 33.67
N PRO A 399 -14.10 22.61 33.06
CA PRO A 399 -15.48 23.07 32.94
C PRO A 399 -16.37 22.11 32.13
N GLU A 400 -17.62 21.91 32.59
CA GLU A 400 -18.57 21.00 31.95
C GLU A 400 -18.87 21.35 30.48
N GLU A 401 -18.97 22.65 30.16
CA GLU A 401 -19.16 23.11 28.78
C GLU A 401 -17.98 22.73 27.86
N LEU A 402 -16.75 22.77 28.38
CA LEU A 402 -15.56 22.37 27.63
C LEU A 402 -15.56 20.86 27.40
N ILE A 403 -15.95 20.08 28.42
CA ILE A 403 -16.09 18.62 28.32
C ILE A 403 -17.10 18.27 27.23
N LYS A 404 -18.29 18.89 27.27
CA LYS A 404 -19.36 18.65 26.30
C LYS A 404 -18.93 19.01 24.87
N ALA A 405 -18.30 20.16 24.68
CA ALA A 405 -17.82 20.59 23.37
C ALA A 405 -16.68 19.71 22.82
N ALA A 406 -15.75 19.28 23.67
CA ALA A 406 -14.69 18.35 23.27
C ALA A 406 -15.25 16.97 22.88
N LYS A 407 -16.20 16.43 23.65
CA LYS A 407 -16.89 15.17 23.31
C LYS A 407 -17.66 15.26 22.00
N ALA A 408 -18.34 16.38 21.75
CA ALA A 408 -19.03 16.63 20.48
C ALA A 408 -18.05 16.69 19.29
N ASP A 409 -16.86 17.25 19.49
CA ASP A 409 -15.79 17.29 18.48
C ASP A 409 -15.26 15.88 18.17
N ILE A 410 -14.95 15.08 19.20
CA ILE A 410 -14.55 13.67 19.08
C ILE A 410 -15.60 12.88 18.30
N LYS A 411 -16.88 12.97 18.71
CA LYS A 411 -18.01 12.31 18.05
C LYS A 411 -18.07 12.68 16.56
N ARG A 412 -18.05 13.97 16.23
CA ARG A 412 -18.15 14.46 14.84
C ARG A 412 -17.00 13.93 13.97
N GLN A 413 -15.78 13.88 14.51
CA GLN A 413 -14.62 13.35 13.80
C GLN A 413 -14.79 11.86 13.48
N VAL A 414 -15.21 11.06 14.47
CA VAL A 414 -15.45 9.61 14.29
C VAL A 414 -16.62 9.34 13.34
N GLU A 415 -17.73 10.07 13.45
CA GLU A 415 -18.89 9.93 12.54
C GLU A 415 -18.50 10.20 11.08
N LYS A 416 -17.76 11.29 10.83
CA LYS A 416 -17.28 11.61 9.48
C LYS A 416 -16.36 10.52 8.93
N ALA A 417 -15.51 9.96 9.79
CA ALA A 417 -14.57 8.93 9.41
C ALA A 417 -15.27 7.58 9.12
N ILE A 418 -16.30 7.22 9.89
CA ILE A 418 -17.15 6.07 9.61
C ILE A 418 -17.90 6.28 8.29
N ASP A 419 -18.46 7.47 8.07
CA ASP A 419 -19.24 7.75 6.85
C ASP A 419 -18.41 7.59 5.58
N ASN A 420 -17.13 8.01 5.59
CA ASN A 420 -16.20 7.77 4.50
C ASN A 420 -15.92 6.28 4.22
N MET A 421 -16.10 5.40 5.21
CA MET A 421 -15.87 3.96 5.09
C MET A 421 -17.13 3.20 4.66
N LYS A 422 -18.31 3.83 4.75
CA LYS A 422 -19.58 3.21 4.35
C LYS A 422 -19.69 3.10 2.84
N VAL A 423 -20.35 2.04 2.37
CA VAL A 423 -20.66 1.86 0.94
C VAL A 423 -22.05 2.37 0.56
N SER A 424 -22.88 2.66 1.56
CA SER A 424 -24.24 3.15 1.40
C SER A 424 -24.62 4.01 2.60
N SER A 425 -25.76 4.70 2.53
CA SER A 425 -26.27 5.46 3.68
C SER A 425 -26.81 4.59 4.82
N ALA A 426 -26.98 3.28 4.61
CA ALA A 426 -27.54 2.37 5.61
C ALA A 426 -26.72 2.37 6.93
N PRO A 427 -27.37 2.24 8.10
CA PRO A 427 -26.65 2.14 9.37
C PRO A 427 -25.71 0.93 9.42
N VAL A 428 -24.55 1.08 10.07
CA VAL A 428 -23.54 0.02 10.25
C VAL A 428 -23.42 -0.42 11.71
N SER A 429 -22.93 -1.63 11.96
CA SER A 429 -22.53 -2.09 13.30
C SER A 429 -21.06 -1.73 13.52
N VAL A 430 -20.74 -1.04 14.63
CA VAL A 430 -19.37 -0.64 14.96
C VAL A 430 -18.77 -1.58 15.99
N LEU A 431 -17.59 -2.12 15.72
CA LEU A 431 -16.74 -2.78 16.74
C LEU A 431 -15.70 -1.76 17.22
N LEU A 432 -15.84 -1.30 18.46
CA LEU A 432 -14.95 -0.31 19.05
C LEU A 432 -13.86 -1.00 19.86
N VAL A 433 -12.60 -0.83 19.43
CA VAL A 433 -11.41 -1.45 20.02
C VAL A 433 -10.29 -0.44 20.25
N GLY A 434 -9.20 -0.90 20.86
CA GLY A 434 -8.04 -0.09 21.21
C GLY A 434 -8.15 0.51 22.61
N GLY A 435 -7.00 0.74 23.24
CA GLY A 435 -6.95 1.28 24.61
C GLY A 435 -7.48 2.71 24.74
N GLY A 436 -7.51 3.47 23.62
CA GLY A 436 -8.10 4.80 23.54
C GLY A 436 -9.60 4.80 23.29
N SER A 437 -10.24 3.63 23.07
CA SER A 437 -11.70 3.52 22.85
C SER A 437 -12.55 4.19 23.92
N ILE A 438 -12.00 4.34 25.13
CA ILE A 438 -12.61 5.06 26.24
C ILE A 438 -13.03 6.49 25.88
N ILE A 439 -12.40 7.13 24.88
CA ILE A 439 -12.71 8.52 24.52
C ILE A 439 -14.07 8.68 23.83
N LEU A 440 -14.59 7.60 23.24
CA LEU A 440 -15.88 7.61 22.58
C LEU A 440 -16.97 7.11 23.53
N THR A 441 -17.75 8.03 24.08
CA THR A 441 -18.78 7.75 25.09
C THR A 441 -20.20 8.05 24.62
N GLU A 442 -20.33 8.79 23.52
CA GLU A 442 -21.62 9.19 22.93
C GLU A 442 -22.10 8.16 21.90
N GLY A 443 -23.41 8.05 21.70
CA GLY A 443 -23.97 7.34 20.55
C GLY A 443 -23.60 8.05 19.23
N LEU A 444 -23.38 7.27 18.17
CA LEU A 444 -22.95 7.74 16.85
C LEU A 444 -24.14 7.78 15.88
N TYR A 445 -24.26 8.86 15.10
CA TYR A 445 -25.21 8.97 14.00
C TYR A 445 -24.83 8.00 12.86
N GLY A 446 -25.84 7.38 12.23
CA GLY A 446 -25.62 6.44 11.14
C GLY A 446 -25.00 5.10 11.56
N VAL A 447 -24.98 4.80 12.86
CA VAL A 447 -24.51 3.55 13.46
C VAL A 447 -25.70 2.87 14.17
N ALA A 448 -25.97 1.61 13.82
CA ALA A 448 -27.07 0.84 14.41
C ALA A 448 -26.76 0.43 15.86
N GLU A 449 -25.54 -0.02 16.09
CA GLU A 449 -25.03 -0.44 17.38
C GLU A 449 -23.52 -0.22 17.47
N CYS A 450 -23.02 0.06 18.67
CA CYS A 450 -21.60 0.17 18.95
C CYS A 450 -21.23 -0.88 20.00
N LEU A 451 -20.53 -1.92 19.56
CA LEU A 451 -20.15 -3.08 20.34
C LEU A 451 -18.71 -2.92 20.83
N ARG A 452 -18.47 -3.23 22.10
CA ARG A 452 -17.12 -3.32 22.68
C ARG A 452 -16.82 -4.77 23.02
N PRO A 453 -16.03 -5.48 22.20
CA PRO A 453 -15.69 -6.87 22.46
C PRO A 453 -14.97 -7.06 23.82
N PRO A 454 -15.00 -8.27 24.41
CA PRO A 454 -14.11 -8.58 25.53
C PRO A 454 -12.65 -8.38 25.11
N HIS A 455 -11.79 -7.92 26.02
CA HIS A 455 -10.36 -7.65 25.73
C HIS A 455 -10.12 -6.67 24.55
N HIS A 456 -11.07 -5.76 24.28
CA HIS A 456 -11.00 -4.78 23.18
C HIS A 456 -9.72 -3.92 23.17
N ASP A 457 -9.10 -3.68 24.33
CA ASP A 457 -7.88 -2.91 24.50
C ASP A 457 -6.61 -3.62 24.02
N SER A 458 -6.69 -4.94 23.80
CA SER A 458 -5.63 -5.82 23.28
C SER A 458 -6.06 -6.59 22.03
N ALA A 459 -7.05 -6.08 21.29
CA ALA A 459 -7.60 -6.72 20.09
C ALA A 459 -6.52 -6.98 19.03
N ASN A 460 -5.56 -6.06 18.85
CA ASN A 460 -4.40 -6.24 17.97
C ASN A 460 -3.56 -7.49 18.32
N ALA A 461 -3.14 -7.64 19.58
CA ALA A 461 -2.35 -8.79 19.99
C ALA A 461 -3.13 -10.11 19.89
N VAL A 462 -4.44 -10.07 20.18
CA VAL A 462 -5.33 -11.22 19.98
C VAL A 462 -5.43 -11.57 18.49
N GLY A 463 -5.64 -10.57 17.62
CA GLY A 463 -5.69 -10.73 16.18
C GLY A 463 -4.43 -11.38 15.61
N ALA A 464 -3.27 -10.95 16.09
CA ALA A 464 -1.99 -11.57 15.73
C ALA A 464 -1.94 -13.06 16.14
N ALA A 465 -2.44 -13.42 17.33
CA ALA A 465 -2.46 -14.80 17.81
C ALA A 465 -3.40 -15.73 17.02
N ILE A 466 -4.48 -15.19 16.44
CA ILE A 466 -5.50 -15.96 15.72
C ILE A 466 -5.36 -15.90 14.20
N ALA A 467 -4.38 -15.16 13.68
CA ALA A 467 -4.16 -14.98 12.25
C ALA A 467 -4.06 -16.32 11.51
N LYS A 468 -4.62 -16.32 10.30
CA LYS A 468 -4.81 -17.53 9.47
C LYS A 468 -3.65 -17.69 8.47
N VAL A 469 -3.52 -18.85 7.87
CA VAL A 469 -2.60 -19.07 6.75
C VAL A 469 -3.38 -18.95 5.45
N ALA A 470 -2.78 -18.37 4.41
CA ALA A 470 -3.41 -18.23 3.10
C ALA A 470 -2.58 -18.80 1.96
N GLY A 471 -3.28 -19.17 0.89
CA GLY A 471 -2.74 -19.43 -0.44
C GLY A 471 -3.52 -18.61 -1.46
N GLU A 472 -2.81 -17.95 -2.36
CA GLU A 472 -3.39 -17.05 -3.36
C GLU A 472 -2.90 -17.44 -4.76
N ILE A 473 -3.82 -17.38 -5.71
CA ILE A 473 -3.56 -17.60 -7.14
C ILE A 473 -4.11 -16.41 -7.91
N ASP A 474 -3.28 -15.85 -8.80
CA ASP A 474 -3.61 -14.76 -9.71
C ASP A 474 -3.19 -15.15 -11.13
N VAL A 475 -4.15 -15.62 -11.93
CA VAL A 475 -3.89 -16.22 -13.25
C VAL A 475 -4.75 -15.56 -14.31
N ILE A 476 -4.25 -15.49 -15.54
CA ILE A 476 -5.06 -15.13 -16.71
C ILE A 476 -5.35 -16.39 -17.53
N GLU A 477 -6.63 -16.71 -17.68
CA GLU A 477 -7.09 -17.83 -18.48
C GLU A 477 -7.70 -17.31 -19.78
N VAL A 478 -7.19 -17.82 -20.90
CA VAL A 478 -7.80 -17.62 -22.22
C VAL A 478 -8.87 -18.68 -22.39
N LEU A 479 -10.13 -18.30 -22.17
CA LEU A 479 -11.22 -19.26 -22.16
C LEU A 479 -11.46 -19.86 -23.55
N ALA A 480 -11.46 -19.07 -24.64
CA ALA A 480 -11.54 -19.56 -26.04
C ALA A 480 -12.52 -20.74 -26.30
N GLY A 481 -13.63 -20.85 -25.56
CA GLY A 481 -14.60 -21.95 -25.65
C GLY A 481 -14.41 -23.12 -24.66
N ARG A 482 -13.39 -23.09 -23.81
CA ARG A 482 -13.23 -23.95 -22.62
C ARG A 482 -14.30 -23.66 -21.58
N ASP A 483 -14.61 -24.68 -20.78
CA ASP A 483 -15.51 -24.55 -19.63
C ASP A 483 -14.89 -23.64 -18.56
N GLU A 484 -15.55 -22.52 -18.31
CA GLU A 484 -15.10 -21.52 -17.36
C GLU A 484 -15.15 -22.04 -15.91
N ASP A 485 -16.19 -22.83 -15.58
CA ASP A 485 -16.34 -23.36 -14.23
C ASP A 485 -15.19 -24.33 -13.91
N ALA A 486 -14.76 -25.12 -14.89
CA ALA A 486 -13.59 -25.99 -14.75
C ALA A 486 -12.29 -25.20 -14.51
N ALA A 487 -12.12 -24.04 -15.17
CA ALA A 487 -10.95 -23.18 -14.96
C ALA A 487 -10.95 -22.56 -13.55
N ILE A 488 -12.12 -22.12 -13.08
CA ILE A 488 -12.30 -21.59 -11.72
C ILE A 488 -12.00 -22.68 -10.67
N GLU A 489 -12.51 -23.90 -10.84
CA GLU A 489 -12.26 -24.99 -9.89
C GLU A 489 -10.77 -25.40 -9.85
N ALA A 490 -10.09 -25.41 -11.00
CA ALA A 490 -8.65 -25.64 -11.05
C ALA A 490 -7.86 -24.56 -10.28
N ALA A 491 -8.21 -23.29 -10.47
CA ALA A 491 -7.59 -22.17 -9.74
C ALA A 491 -7.90 -22.23 -8.24
N LYS A 492 -9.11 -22.63 -7.82
CA LYS A 492 -9.45 -22.87 -6.40
C LYS A 492 -8.58 -23.98 -5.80
N THR A 493 -8.43 -25.10 -6.51
CA THR A 493 -7.58 -26.21 -6.04
C THR A 493 -6.13 -25.77 -5.89
N ALA A 494 -5.62 -24.97 -6.84
CA ALA A 494 -4.27 -24.41 -6.74
C ALA A 494 -4.11 -23.49 -5.51
N ALA A 495 -5.11 -22.63 -5.21
CA ALA A 495 -5.08 -21.76 -4.04
C ALA A 495 -5.14 -22.56 -2.73
N ILE A 496 -5.96 -23.60 -2.66
CA ILE A 496 -6.03 -24.53 -1.52
C ILE A 496 -4.68 -25.22 -1.31
N ASN A 497 -4.08 -25.76 -2.36
CA ASN A 497 -2.77 -26.42 -2.29
C ASN A 497 -1.67 -25.45 -1.83
N ALA A 498 -1.70 -24.20 -2.29
CA ALA A 498 -0.79 -23.15 -1.82
C ALA A 498 -0.98 -22.88 -0.31
N ALA A 499 -2.23 -22.82 0.18
CA ALA A 499 -2.51 -22.63 1.60
C ALA A 499 -1.99 -23.81 2.46
N ILE A 500 -2.19 -25.05 2.00
CA ILE A 500 -1.67 -26.26 2.67
C ILE A 500 -0.14 -26.23 2.72
N SER A 501 0.51 -25.90 1.60
CA SER A 501 1.98 -25.77 1.52
C SER A 501 2.52 -24.73 2.52
N ASN A 502 1.77 -23.64 2.72
CA ASN A 502 2.09 -22.60 3.70
C ASN A 502 1.79 -23.00 5.16
N GLY A 503 1.19 -24.17 5.39
CA GLY A 503 0.94 -24.74 6.72
C GLY A 503 -0.50 -24.63 7.23
N ALA A 504 -1.47 -24.36 6.36
CA ALA A 504 -2.88 -24.40 6.72
C ALA A 504 -3.35 -25.84 7.03
N ASP A 505 -4.23 -25.98 8.01
CA ASP A 505 -4.97 -27.20 8.28
C ASP A 505 -6.04 -27.39 7.21
N GLU A 506 -5.87 -28.42 6.38
CA GLU A 506 -6.75 -28.79 5.26
C GLU A 506 -8.23 -28.83 5.66
N SER A 507 -8.55 -29.32 6.87
CA SER A 507 -9.93 -29.46 7.34
C SER A 507 -10.62 -28.11 7.63
N THR A 508 -9.86 -27.02 7.68
CA THR A 508 -10.33 -25.67 8.01
C THR A 508 -10.28 -24.70 6.85
N ILE A 509 -9.82 -25.16 5.68
CA ILE A 509 -9.62 -24.29 4.51
C ILE A 509 -10.97 -23.91 3.90
N GLN A 510 -11.12 -22.62 3.59
CA GLN A 510 -12.24 -22.07 2.84
C GLN A 510 -11.75 -21.04 1.82
N ILE A 511 -12.52 -20.82 0.75
CA ILE A 511 -12.26 -19.74 -0.20
C ILE A 511 -12.75 -18.43 0.43
N ALA A 512 -11.82 -17.54 0.77
CA ALA A 512 -12.12 -16.23 1.33
C ALA A 512 -12.47 -15.19 0.26
N GLU A 513 -11.90 -15.35 -0.94
CA GLU A 513 -12.04 -14.40 -2.03
C GLU A 513 -11.98 -15.11 -3.38
N LEU A 514 -12.89 -14.71 -4.27
CA LEU A 514 -12.89 -15.09 -5.68
C LEU A 514 -13.26 -13.85 -6.48
N LYS A 515 -12.30 -13.34 -7.26
CA LYS A 515 -12.52 -12.26 -8.21
C LYS A 515 -12.36 -12.79 -9.63
N LYS A 516 -13.37 -12.48 -10.45
CA LYS A 516 -13.38 -12.72 -11.89
C LYS A 516 -13.33 -11.38 -12.59
N ILE A 517 -12.24 -11.10 -13.30
CA ILE A 517 -12.01 -9.81 -13.97
C ILE A 517 -11.86 -10.08 -15.48
N PRO A 518 -12.91 -9.86 -16.28
CA PRO A 518 -12.82 -9.94 -17.73
C PRO A 518 -11.86 -8.88 -18.27
N LEU A 519 -10.94 -9.26 -19.15
CA LEU A 519 -10.07 -8.30 -19.82
C LEU A 519 -10.82 -7.68 -21.00
N GLN A 520 -11.13 -6.40 -20.89
CA GLN A 520 -11.83 -5.66 -21.94
C GLN A 520 -10.91 -5.44 -23.15
N TYR A 521 -11.49 -5.40 -24.35
CA TYR A 521 -10.80 -5.15 -25.62
C TYR A 521 -9.75 -6.20 -26.04
N VAL A 522 -9.80 -7.40 -25.45
CA VAL A 522 -8.99 -8.55 -25.88
C VAL A 522 -9.86 -9.54 -26.67
N THR A 523 -9.43 -9.89 -27.88
CA THR A 523 -10.24 -10.69 -28.84
C THR A 523 -10.48 -12.14 -28.41
N ASN A 524 -9.70 -12.67 -27.46
CA ASN A 524 -9.72 -14.08 -27.05
C ASN A 524 -10.56 -14.37 -25.78
N LYS A 525 -11.31 -13.40 -25.26
CA LYS A 525 -12.09 -13.51 -24.01
C LYS A 525 -11.25 -13.93 -22.80
N ALA A 526 -10.03 -13.42 -22.69
CA ALA A 526 -9.18 -13.64 -21.53
C ALA A 526 -9.84 -13.11 -20.24
N THR A 527 -9.80 -13.92 -19.18
CA THR A 527 -10.35 -13.59 -17.87
C THR A 527 -9.27 -13.81 -16.81
N ARG A 528 -9.07 -12.81 -15.97
CA ARG A 528 -8.17 -12.90 -14.81
C ARG A 528 -8.94 -13.44 -13.60
N PHE A 529 -8.41 -14.48 -12.98
CA PHE A 529 -8.93 -15.06 -11.74
C PHE A 529 -7.98 -14.74 -10.59
N VAL A 530 -8.49 -14.09 -9.54
CA VAL A 530 -7.78 -13.92 -8.27
C VAL A 530 -8.54 -14.69 -7.21
N ILE A 531 -7.93 -15.76 -6.69
CA ILE A 531 -8.56 -16.67 -5.73
C ILE A 531 -7.69 -16.81 -4.50
N LYS A 532 -8.30 -16.63 -3.33
CA LYS A 532 -7.63 -16.77 -2.04
C LYS A 532 -8.29 -17.83 -1.18
N ALA A 533 -7.52 -18.83 -0.78
CA ALA A 533 -7.91 -19.83 0.20
C ALA A 533 -7.26 -19.51 1.55
N VAL A 534 -8.00 -19.68 2.65
CA VAL A 534 -7.51 -19.40 4.01
C VAL A 534 -7.88 -20.53 4.95
N GLY A 535 -7.01 -20.86 5.89
CA GLY A 535 -7.24 -21.88 6.91
C GLY A 535 -6.50 -21.58 8.21
N ASN A 536 -6.84 -22.30 9.28
CA ASN A 536 -6.13 -22.20 10.55
C ASN A 536 -4.74 -22.81 10.42
N LEU A 537 -3.75 -22.25 11.11
CA LEU A 537 -2.41 -22.84 11.16
C LEU A 537 -2.47 -24.24 11.80
N HIS A 538 -1.96 -25.24 11.10
CA HIS A 538 -1.97 -26.64 11.54
C HIS A 538 -1.14 -26.83 12.82
N VAL A 539 -1.75 -27.46 13.83
CA VAL A 539 -1.09 -27.76 15.11
C VAL A 539 -0.36 -29.09 14.98
N LYS A 540 0.96 -29.07 14.69
CA LYS A 540 1.75 -30.31 14.74
C LYS A 540 1.80 -30.82 16.18
N GLY A 541 1.17 -31.95 16.46
CA GLY A 541 1.33 -32.68 17.71
C GLY A 541 2.78 -33.15 17.85
N GLY A 542 3.52 -32.54 18.78
CA GLY A 542 4.90 -32.90 19.10
C GLY A 542 5.97 -32.07 18.38
N VAL A 543 6.82 -31.45 19.20
CA VAL A 543 8.15 -30.86 18.95
C VAL A 543 8.67 -30.90 17.49
N ALA A 544 8.86 -29.69 16.95
CA ALA A 544 9.78 -29.29 15.87
C ALA A 544 10.27 -30.37 14.89
N ARG A 545 9.69 -30.38 13.68
CA ARG A 545 10.35 -30.92 12.46
C ARG A 545 10.72 -29.86 11.40
N HIS A 546 10.48 -28.56 11.63
CA HIS A 546 10.92 -27.52 10.70
C HIS A 546 12.21 -26.78 11.09
N ALA A 547 12.75 -27.02 12.29
CA ALA A 547 14.03 -26.43 12.68
C ALA A 547 15.26 -27.05 11.97
N GLN A 548 15.10 -28.16 11.23
CA GLN A 548 16.21 -28.89 10.60
C GLN A 548 16.25 -28.80 9.06
N GLN A 549 15.28 -28.20 8.39
CA GLN A 549 15.28 -28.12 6.91
C GLN A 549 15.77 -26.77 6.35
N ASN A 550 15.93 -25.74 7.17
CA ASN A 550 16.60 -24.51 6.76
C ASN A 550 17.92 -24.42 7.54
N GLY A 551 19.02 -24.60 6.82
CA GLY A 551 20.35 -24.80 7.38
C GLY A 551 20.70 -23.85 8.52
N PHE A 552 21.08 -24.43 9.66
CA PHE A 552 22.10 -23.82 10.49
C PHE A 552 23.34 -23.66 9.61
N VAL A 553 23.57 -22.47 9.05
CA VAL A 553 24.92 -22.07 8.68
C VAL A 553 25.65 -21.83 9.99
N ASN A 554 26.23 -22.90 10.52
CA ASN A 554 27.32 -22.79 11.47
C ASN A 554 28.48 -22.11 10.73
N GLY A 555 28.94 -20.97 11.26
CA GLY A 555 30.13 -20.28 10.77
C GLY A 555 29.86 -19.21 9.73
N VAL A 556 29.34 -18.06 10.16
CA VAL A 556 29.80 -16.77 9.62
C VAL A 556 30.16 -15.93 10.84
N ASP A 557 31.43 -15.53 10.90
CA ASP A 557 32.01 -14.82 12.01
C ASP A 557 31.23 -13.56 12.38
N ILE A 558 31.15 -13.33 13.69
CA ILE A 558 30.23 -12.38 14.34
C ILE A 558 30.74 -10.93 14.21
N GLU A 559 31.76 -10.64 13.40
CA GLU A 559 32.45 -9.34 13.42
C GLU A 559 32.52 -8.58 12.07
N GLU A 560 32.25 -9.18 10.90
CA GLU A 560 32.56 -8.48 9.62
C GLU A 560 31.45 -7.61 9.02
N ASP A 561 30.17 -7.78 9.38
CA ASP A 561 29.08 -6.93 8.86
C ASP A 561 28.92 -5.59 9.63
N VAL A 562 29.84 -5.29 10.54
CA VAL A 562 29.81 -4.09 11.40
C VAL A 562 30.56 -2.91 10.78
N GLU A 563 31.52 -3.13 9.87
CA GLU A 563 32.31 -2.04 9.28
C GLU A 563 31.87 -1.60 7.87
N ALA A 564 31.30 -2.50 7.05
CA ALA A 564 30.91 -2.15 5.67
C ALA A 564 29.71 -1.18 5.57
N ALA A 565 28.93 -1.02 6.64
CA ALA A 565 27.83 -0.04 6.70
C ALA A 565 28.22 1.25 7.45
N VAL A 566 29.47 1.36 7.92
CA VAL A 566 29.96 2.55 8.63
C VAL A 566 30.67 3.52 7.67
N GLU A 567 31.18 3.04 6.53
CA GLU A 567 31.85 3.89 5.53
C GLU A 567 30.89 4.66 4.59
N GLU A 568 29.58 4.41 4.59
CA GLU A 568 28.59 5.24 3.86
C GLU A 568 27.92 6.33 4.71
N VAL A 569 28.35 6.55 5.96
CA VAL A 569 27.66 7.45 6.92
C VAL A 569 28.44 8.73 7.25
N GLU A 570 29.22 9.24 6.28
CA GLU A 570 29.70 10.63 6.30
C GLU A 570 29.26 11.38 5.03
N LYS A 571 27.95 11.57 4.87
CA LYS A 571 27.32 12.76 4.24
C LYS A 571 25.79 12.62 4.19
N ALA A 572 25.14 13.15 5.21
CA ALA A 572 23.81 13.74 5.08
C ALA A 572 23.60 14.72 6.24
N GLU A 573 24.13 15.93 6.12
CA GLU A 573 23.53 17.06 6.81
C GLU A 573 22.04 17.07 6.41
N VAL A 574 21.18 17.06 7.43
CA VAL A 574 19.72 17.05 7.31
C VAL A 574 19.28 18.07 6.25
N ALA A 575 18.89 17.59 5.08
CA ALA A 575 18.32 18.42 4.03
C ALA A 575 17.07 19.09 4.60
N LYS A 576 17.07 20.43 4.57
CA LYS A 576 15.87 21.24 4.85
C LYS A 576 14.72 20.68 4.03
N VAL A 577 13.60 20.41 4.70
CA VAL A 577 12.34 19.95 4.12
C VAL A 577 11.93 20.94 3.01
N GLU A 578 12.21 20.58 1.75
CA GLU A 578 11.54 21.20 0.62
C GLU A 578 10.04 20.99 0.80
N HIS A 579 9.30 22.09 0.84
CA HIS A 579 7.85 22.04 0.85
C HIS A 579 7.40 21.69 -0.56
N GLY A 580 6.85 20.48 -0.74
CA GLY A 580 6.21 20.06 -1.99
C GLY A 580 6.75 18.74 -2.55
N SER A 581 5.91 18.08 -3.32
CA SER A 581 6.28 16.92 -4.13
C SER A 581 6.03 17.28 -5.59
N MET A 582 7.02 17.20 -6.47
CA MET A 582 6.74 17.36 -7.91
C MET A 582 6.05 16.13 -8.51
N ALA A 583 5.96 15.01 -7.80
CA ALA A 583 5.03 13.93 -8.16
C ALA A 583 3.58 14.35 -7.86
N LYS A 584 3.38 15.24 -6.87
CA LYS A 584 2.08 15.78 -6.47
C LYS A 584 2.07 17.30 -6.21
N PRO A 585 2.32 18.12 -7.24
CA PRO A 585 2.51 19.57 -7.08
C PRO A 585 1.26 20.28 -6.52
N ALA A 586 0.05 19.83 -6.86
CA ALA A 586 -1.17 20.51 -6.43
C ALA A 586 -1.48 20.36 -4.92
N LEU A 587 -0.90 19.37 -4.22
CA LEU A 587 -1.18 19.16 -2.78
C LEU A 587 -0.66 20.31 -1.90
N GLY A 588 0.24 21.15 -2.39
CA GLY A 588 0.79 22.32 -1.68
C GLY A 588 0.15 23.65 -2.05
N VAL A 589 -0.86 23.66 -2.91
CA VAL A 589 -1.40 24.88 -3.54
C VAL A 589 -2.80 25.19 -3.05
N ASP A 590 -3.06 26.46 -2.72
CA ASP A 590 -4.42 26.94 -2.45
C ASP A 590 -5.19 27.07 -3.78
N LEU A 591 -5.97 26.05 -4.10
CA LEU A 591 -6.78 25.99 -5.32
C LEU A 591 -7.79 27.14 -5.43
N THR A 592 -8.18 27.79 -4.33
CA THR A 592 -9.10 28.94 -4.38
C THR A 592 -8.42 30.19 -4.95
N GLN A 593 -7.11 30.31 -4.73
CA GLN A 593 -6.28 31.42 -5.18
C GLN A 593 -5.49 31.10 -6.45
N TYR A 594 -5.28 29.83 -6.76
CA TYR A 594 -4.54 29.39 -7.94
C TYR A 594 -5.11 29.98 -9.23
N ARG A 595 -4.24 30.51 -10.09
CA ARG A 595 -4.58 31.00 -11.42
C ARG A 595 -3.54 30.50 -12.42
N PRO A 596 -3.96 29.92 -13.56
CA PRO A 596 -3.04 29.47 -14.59
C PRO A 596 -2.25 30.64 -15.18
N LYS A 597 -1.04 30.35 -15.66
CA LYS A 597 -0.20 31.36 -16.32
C LYS A 597 -0.66 31.55 -17.77
N VAL A 598 -1.35 32.65 -18.05
CA VAL A 598 -1.80 33.01 -19.41
C VAL A 598 -1.18 34.33 -19.85
N GLU A 599 -0.38 34.31 -20.91
CA GLU A 599 0.31 35.48 -21.47
C GLU A 599 -0.05 35.61 -22.96
N ASN A 600 -0.51 36.79 -23.38
CA ASN A 600 -0.91 37.06 -24.77
C ASN A 600 -1.91 36.05 -25.37
N GLY A 601 -2.83 35.54 -24.55
CA GLY A 601 -3.82 34.53 -24.97
C GLY A 601 -3.28 33.10 -25.03
N ILE A 602 -2.00 32.87 -24.70
CA ILE A 602 -1.38 31.56 -24.62
C ILE A 602 -1.30 31.12 -23.15
N TRP A 603 -1.85 29.95 -22.86
CA TRP A 603 -1.73 29.32 -21.55
C TRP A 603 -0.45 28.48 -21.50
N HIS A 604 0.46 28.83 -20.60
CA HIS A 604 1.68 28.08 -20.31
C HIS A 604 1.38 27.06 -19.19
N ILE A 605 1.40 25.78 -19.54
CA ILE A 605 1.01 24.69 -18.63
C ILE A 605 2.04 24.54 -17.51
N SER A 606 1.58 24.64 -16.27
CA SER A 606 2.37 24.36 -15.07
C SER A 606 2.22 22.90 -14.58
N PRO A 607 3.07 22.43 -13.65
CA PRO A 607 2.89 21.14 -12.99
C PRO A 607 1.53 20.99 -12.28
N GLU A 608 1.01 22.07 -11.69
CA GLU A 608 -0.32 22.11 -11.07
C GLU A 608 -1.44 21.93 -12.10
N ASP A 609 -1.33 22.61 -13.24
CA ASP A 609 -2.28 22.49 -14.36
C ASP A 609 -2.38 21.04 -14.83
N VAL A 610 -1.24 20.35 -14.99
CA VAL A 610 -1.22 18.94 -15.41
C VAL A 610 -2.02 18.06 -14.46
N GLN A 611 -1.92 18.28 -13.14
CA GLN A 611 -2.68 17.49 -12.16
C GLN A 611 -4.17 17.79 -12.18
N LEU A 612 -4.54 19.06 -12.34
CA LEU A 612 -5.93 19.47 -12.43
C LEU A 612 -6.57 18.90 -13.70
N ILE A 613 -5.88 18.98 -14.84
CA ILE A 613 -6.32 18.41 -16.12
C ILE A 613 -6.42 16.89 -16.03
N ALA A 614 -5.40 16.20 -15.50
CA ALA A 614 -5.43 14.75 -15.32
C ALA A 614 -6.59 14.27 -14.45
N SER A 615 -6.92 15.02 -13.40
CA SER A 615 -8.09 14.76 -12.55
C SER A 615 -9.39 14.97 -13.32
N GLY A 616 -9.47 16.08 -14.09
CA GLY A 616 -10.58 16.38 -14.99
C GLY A 616 -10.82 15.28 -16.02
N CYS A 617 -9.80 14.87 -16.77
CA CYS A 617 -9.88 13.78 -17.75
C CYS A 617 -10.28 12.44 -17.11
N GLY A 618 -9.82 12.17 -15.89
CA GLY A 618 -10.20 10.97 -15.15
C GLY A 618 -11.66 10.94 -14.72
N VAL A 619 -12.25 12.09 -14.37
CA VAL A 619 -13.65 12.20 -13.91
C VAL A 619 -14.62 12.44 -15.06
N LEU A 620 -14.33 13.38 -15.95
CA LEU A 620 -15.20 13.81 -17.05
C LEU A 620 -15.12 12.88 -18.27
N GLY A 621 -14.02 12.14 -18.44
CA GLY A 621 -13.81 11.23 -19.56
C GLY A 621 -14.66 9.95 -19.54
N THR A 622 -15.47 9.74 -18.49
CA THR A 622 -16.40 8.59 -18.32
C THR A 622 -15.77 7.19 -18.36
N GLY A 623 -14.46 7.08 -18.05
CA GLY A 623 -13.78 5.80 -17.81
C GLY A 623 -13.05 5.16 -19.01
N GLY A 624 -13.01 5.80 -20.18
CA GLY A 624 -12.18 5.38 -21.33
C GLY A 624 -10.88 6.19 -21.49
N GLY A 625 -10.05 5.82 -22.47
CA GLY A 625 -8.83 6.57 -22.84
C GLY A 625 -7.56 6.27 -22.02
N GLY A 626 -7.57 5.23 -21.19
CA GLY A 626 -6.40 4.78 -20.44
C GLY A 626 -6.09 5.61 -19.19
N SER A 627 -4.92 5.36 -18.58
CA SER A 627 -4.53 6.00 -17.31
C SER A 627 -4.11 7.46 -17.49
N SER A 628 -4.94 8.39 -17.01
CA SER A 628 -4.59 9.83 -16.94
C SER A 628 -3.35 10.07 -16.08
N TYR A 629 -3.17 9.23 -15.05
CA TYR A 629 -2.03 9.30 -14.15
C TYR A 629 -0.69 9.02 -14.83
N LEU A 630 -0.59 7.97 -15.66
CA LEU A 630 0.66 7.67 -16.37
C LEU A 630 1.04 8.81 -17.33
N MET A 631 0.06 9.36 -18.05
CA MET A 631 0.32 10.48 -18.96
C MET A 631 0.69 11.76 -18.21
N ALA A 632 0.06 12.02 -17.07
CA ALA A 632 0.42 13.13 -16.19
C ALA A 632 1.85 13.00 -15.68
N LEU A 633 2.26 11.82 -15.19
CA LEU A 633 3.63 11.58 -14.75
C LEU A 633 4.66 11.82 -15.85
N TYR A 634 4.37 11.35 -17.08
CA TYR A 634 5.25 11.59 -18.21
C TYR A 634 5.37 13.09 -18.52
N THR A 635 4.24 13.79 -18.55
CA THR A 635 4.22 15.24 -18.79
C THR A 635 4.97 16.01 -17.70
N LEU A 636 4.74 15.67 -16.44
CA LEU A 636 5.47 16.24 -15.31
C LEU A 636 6.98 16.01 -15.46
N ASN A 637 7.40 14.82 -15.89
CA ASN A 637 8.81 14.53 -16.14
C ASN A 637 9.41 15.40 -17.26
N LEU A 638 8.66 15.69 -18.32
CA LEU A 638 9.09 16.62 -19.38
C LEU A 638 9.22 18.05 -18.85
N LEU A 639 8.25 18.54 -18.08
CA LEU A 639 8.31 19.87 -17.47
C LEU A 639 9.53 20.00 -16.53
N ARG A 640 9.85 18.94 -15.76
CA ARG A 640 11.07 18.89 -14.93
C ARG A 640 12.37 19.03 -15.73
N GLN A 641 12.35 18.58 -16.98
CA GLN A 641 13.49 18.70 -17.90
C GLN A 641 13.52 20.04 -18.65
N GLY A 642 12.62 20.97 -18.30
CA GLY A 642 12.54 22.30 -18.90
C GLY A 642 11.70 22.36 -20.18
N ALA A 643 10.85 21.36 -20.44
CA ALA A 643 9.92 21.43 -21.55
C ALA A 643 8.93 22.59 -21.37
N GLU A 644 8.58 23.25 -22.47
CA GLU A 644 7.53 24.25 -22.51
C GLU A 644 6.31 23.66 -23.23
N ILE A 645 5.15 23.73 -22.57
CA ILE A 645 3.88 23.23 -23.09
C ILE A 645 2.91 24.40 -23.11
N ARG A 646 2.32 24.63 -24.27
CA ARG A 646 1.49 25.82 -24.55
C ARG A 646 0.13 25.39 -25.06
N VAL A 647 -0.91 26.05 -24.59
CA VAL A 647 -2.28 25.90 -25.09
C VAL A 647 -2.72 27.23 -25.71
N MET A 648 -3.33 27.17 -26.89
CA MET A 648 -3.88 28.31 -27.63
C MET A 648 -5.38 28.12 -27.81
N ARG A 649 -6.10 29.22 -28.05
CA ARG A 649 -7.53 29.15 -28.30
C ARG A 649 -7.80 28.74 -29.76
N PRO A 650 -8.90 28.02 -30.05
CA PRO A 650 -9.29 27.68 -31.41
C PRO A 650 -9.41 28.90 -32.34
N GLU A 651 -9.87 30.05 -31.83
CA GLU A 651 -10.06 31.27 -32.62
C GLU A 651 -8.74 31.92 -33.09
N ASP A 652 -7.61 31.50 -32.53
CA ASP A 652 -6.29 31.98 -32.91
C ASP A 652 -5.69 31.17 -34.10
N LEU A 653 -6.38 30.11 -34.56
CA LEU A 653 -6.03 29.35 -35.78
C LEU A 653 -6.53 30.02 -37.05
N LYS A 654 -5.80 29.86 -38.14
CA LYS A 654 -6.26 30.22 -39.49
C LYS A 654 -6.91 29.02 -40.15
N ASP A 655 -7.87 29.26 -41.05
CA ASP A 655 -8.51 28.21 -41.86
C ASP A 655 -7.52 27.36 -42.68
N SER A 656 -6.34 27.89 -42.98
CA SER A 656 -5.27 27.20 -43.72
C SER A 656 -4.30 26.41 -42.83
N ASP A 657 -4.38 26.55 -41.51
CA ASP A 657 -3.43 25.93 -40.59
C ASP A 657 -3.65 24.42 -40.53
N ILE A 658 -2.55 23.67 -40.53
CA ILE A 658 -2.58 22.21 -40.42
C ILE A 658 -2.49 21.85 -38.94
N CYS A 659 -3.44 21.05 -38.48
CA CYS A 659 -3.44 20.48 -37.14
C CYS A 659 -3.18 18.97 -37.20
N VAL A 660 -2.41 18.46 -36.26
CA VAL A 660 -2.17 17.01 -36.11
C VAL A 660 -2.68 16.53 -34.75
N PHE A 661 -2.98 15.25 -34.64
CA PHE A 661 -3.24 14.62 -33.35
C PHE A 661 -2.63 13.22 -33.35
N GLY A 662 -2.51 12.64 -32.16
CA GLY A 662 -2.19 11.23 -31.99
C GLY A 662 -2.78 10.74 -30.68
N ALA A 663 -3.25 9.51 -30.67
CA ALA A 663 -3.95 8.92 -29.54
C ALA A 663 -3.62 7.43 -29.40
N GLY A 664 -3.84 6.88 -28.21
CA GLY A 664 -3.69 5.45 -27.93
C GLY A 664 -5.01 4.71 -28.07
N TYR A 665 -4.97 3.54 -28.72
CA TYR A 665 -6.12 2.64 -28.87
C TYR A 665 -5.77 1.24 -28.38
N GLY A 666 -6.69 0.61 -27.64
CA GLY A 666 -6.52 -0.75 -27.12
C GLY A 666 -6.99 -0.90 -25.67
N ALA A 667 -6.62 -2.01 -25.04
CA ALA A 667 -6.98 -2.33 -23.66
C ALA A 667 -6.16 -1.48 -22.66
N PRO A 668 -6.79 -0.62 -21.83
CA PRO A 668 -6.08 0.15 -20.81
C PRO A 668 -5.22 -0.70 -19.87
N SER A 669 -5.74 -1.87 -19.46
CA SER A 669 -5.03 -2.81 -18.59
C SER A 669 -3.72 -3.33 -19.18
N VAL A 670 -3.61 -3.39 -20.52
CA VAL A 670 -2.35 -3.74 -21.19
C VAL A 670 -1.38 -2.56 -21.16
N SER A 671 -1.86 -1.35 -21.41
CA SER A 671 -1.02 -0.14 -21.40
C SER A 671 -0.48 0.21 -20.00
N ASP A 672 -1.19 -0.19 -18.94
CA ASP A 672 -0.75 -0.01 -17.55
C ASP A 672 0.40 -0.96 -17.17
N GLU A 673 0.54 -2.08 -17.87
CA GLU A 673 1.58 -3.08 -17.65
C GLU A 673 2.74 -2.92 -18.65
N ARG A 674 2.42 -2.81 -19.94
CA ARG A 674 3.36 -2.52 -21.02
C ARG A 674 3.27 -1.04 -21.36
N VAL A 675 3.79 -0.22 -20.44
CA VAL A 675 3.89 1.23 -20.64
C VAL A 675 4.65 1.51 -21.94
N SER A 676 4.22 2.51 -22.69
CA SER A 676 4.77 2.79 -24.02
C SER A 676 6.24 3.24 -23.97
N SER A 677 6.94 3.20 -25.11
CA SER A 677 8.35 3.59 -25.20
C SER A 677 8.55 5.10 -25.02
N GLY A 678 7.53 5.89 -25.40
CA GLY A 678 7.56 7.34 -25.42
C GLY A 678 7.63 7.92 -26.82
N GLU A 679 7.98 7.11 -27.82
CA GLU A 679 8.12 7.53 -29.23
C GLU A 679 6.90 7.14 -30.10
N ASP A 680 5.98 6.35 -29.54
CA ASP A 680 4.96 5.65 -30.30
C ASP A 680 4.00 6.63 -31.02
N VAL A 681 3.55 7.67 -30.30
CA VAL A 681 2.67 8.72 -30.84
C VAL A 681 3.42 9.60 -31.85
N PHE A 682 4.69 9.91 -31.59
CA PHE A 682 5.50 10.74 -32.48
C PHE A 682 5.75 10.02 -33.81
N THR A 683 6.07 8.72 -33.74
CA THR A 683 6.26 7.86 -34.91
C THR A 683 4.99 7.80 -35.75
N ALA A 684 3.81 7.70 -35.12
CA ALA A 684 2.54 7.70 -35.83
C ALA A 684 2.26 9.04 -36.55
N ILE A 685 2.48 10.17 -35.88
CA ILE A 685 2.33 11.51 -36.48
C ILE A 685 3.29 11.70 -37.65
N GLU A 686 4.56 11.32 -37.49
CA GLU A 686 5.59 11.43 -38.52
C GLU A 686 5.29 10.54 -39.73
N ALA A 687 4.77 9.33 -39.52
CA ALA A 687 4.36 8.42 -40.58
C ALA A 687 3.20 9.01 -41.41
N VAL A 688 2.16 9.53 -40.76
CA VAL A 688 1.02 10.17 -41.44
C VAL A 688 1.46 11.41 -42.21
N ASN A 689 2.27 12.27 -41.60
CA ASN A 689 2.80 13.47 -42.26
C ASN A 689 3.62 13.11 -43.51
N THR A 690 4.42 12.05 -43.44
CA THR A 690 5.20 11.55 -44.58
C THR A 690 4.28 11.09 -45.73
N ILE A 691 3.24 10.32 -45.42
CA ILE A 691 2.26 9.83 -46.41
C ILE A 691 1.53 11.00 -47.07
N MET A 692 1.13 11.99 -46.27
CA MET A 692 0.37 13.16 -46.72
C MET A 692 1.23 14.25 -47.39
N GLY A 693 2.55 14.10 -47.40
CA GLY A 693 3.47 15.15 -47.88
C GLY A 693 3.47 16.42 -47.02
N ILE A 694 3.05 16.32 -45.75
CA ILE A 694 3.02 17.43 -44.80
C ILE A 694 4.43 17.59 -44.22
N THR A 695 5.04 18.76 -44.46
CA THR A 695 6.39 19.09 -43.98
C THR A 695 6.39 20.02 -42.77
N ASP A 696 5.28 20.70 -42.50
CA ASP A 696 5.08 21.53 -41.30
C ASP A 696 3.60 21.54 -40.90
N PHE A 697 3.34 21.73 -39.60
CA PHE A 697 2.00 21.90 -39.04
C PHE A 697 2.03 22.93 -37.90
N GLN A 698 0.89 23.57 -37.64
CA GLN A 698 0.82 24.77 -36.79
C GLN A 698 0.40 24.43 -35.36
N ALA A 699 -0.45 23.43 -35.15
CA ALA A 699 -0.96 23.09 -33.83
C ALA A 699 -1.24 21.59 -33.66
N ILE A 700 -1.42 21.19 -32.40
CA ILE A 700 -1.78 19.83 -32.01
C ILE A 700 -3.18 19.85 -31.41
N VAL A 701 -4.03 18.92 -31.81
CA VAL A 701 -5.41 18.80 -31.32
C VAL A 701 -5.54 17.54 -30.50
N THR A 702 -6.39 17.58 -29.46
CA THR A 702 -6.70 16.42 -28.64
C THR A 702 -7.80 15.60 -29.29
N ASP A 703 -7.63 14.29 -29.39
CA ASP A 703 -8.65 13.40 -29.97
C ASP A 703 -9.89 13.34 -29.06
N GLU A 704 -9.67 12.94 -27.81
CA GLU A 704 -10.70 12.78 -26.79
C GLU A 704 -10.23 13.27 -25.42
N ILE A 705 -11.15 13.75 -24.57
CA ILE A 705 -10.85 14.10 -23.17
C ILE A 705 -10.66 12.87 -22.25
N GLY A 706 -10.83 11.67 -22.78
CA GLY A 706 -10.82 10.41 -22.03
C GLY A 706 -9.46 10.10 -21.42
N GLY A 707 -9.39 9.98 -20.10
CA GLY A 707 -8.25 9.33 -19.43
C GLY A 707 -6.89 9.91 -19.79
N GLY A 708 -5.96 9.05 -20.23
CA GLY A 708 -4.62 9.42 -20.68
C GLY A 708 -4.58 10.09 -22.06
N ASN A 709 -5.54 9.80 -22.94
CA ASN A 709 -5.65 10.44 -24.25
C ASN A 709 -5.94 11.94 -24.12
N GLY A 710 -6.67 12.38 -23.09
CA GLY A 710 -6.87 13.81 -22.81
C GLY A 710 -5.57 14.59 -22.53
N LEU A 711 -4.46 13.91 -22.24
CA LEU A 711 -3.16 14.54 -21.96
C LEU A 711 -2.08 14.17 -22.98
N VAL A 712 -2.36 13.28 -23.93
CA VAL A 712 -1.36 12.73 -24.86
C VAL A 712 -0.73 13.81 -25.76
N THR A 713 -1.43 14.92 -25.96
CA THR A 713 -0.99 16.08 -26.73
C THR A 713 0.09 16.88 -26.03
N MET A 714 0.18 16.81 -24.70
CA MET A 714 1.17 17.57 -23.92
C MET A 714 2.62 17.18 -24.25
N PRO A 715 2.99 15.89 -24.30
CA PRO A 715 4.28 15.47 -24.83
C PRO A 715 4.53 15.87 -26.29
N SER A 716 3.52 15.78 -27.16
CA SER A 716 3.65 16.19 -28.56
C SER A 716 3.93 17.69 -28.67
N SER A 717 3.27 18.51 -27.84
CA SER A 717 3.53 19.95 -27.77
C SER A 717 4.98 20.25 -27.40
N ALA A 718 5.50 19.58 -26.37
CA ALA A 718 6.89 19.69 -25.98
C ALA A 718 7.85 19.23 -27.10
N ARG A 719 7.56 18.11 -27.75
CA ARG A 719 8.41 17.48 -28.78
C ARG A 719 8.52 18.32 -30.06
N TYR A 720 7.39 18.83 -30.54
CA TYR A 720 7.32 19.57 -31.80
C TYR A 720 7.37 21.09 -31.60
N ARG A 721 7.36 21.57 -30.35
CA ARG A 721 7.30 22.99 -29.99
C ARG A 721 6.10 23.70 -30.63
N ARG A 722 4.97 23.01 -30.75
CA ARG A 722 3.71 23.53 -31.27
C ARG A 722 2.67 23.66 -30.15
N PRO A 723 1.82 24.69 -30.16
CA PRO A 723 0.75 24.83 -29.18
C PRO A 723 -0.30 23.71 -29.35
N ILE A 724 -0.94 23.36 -28.25
CA ILE A 724 -2.15 22.53 -28.21
C ILE A 724 -3.34 23.46 -28.41
N VAL A 725 -4.31 23.06 -29.21
CA VAL A 725 -5.57 23.78 -29.33
C VAL A 725 -6.46 23.42 -28.15
N ASP A 726 -7.07 24.42 -27.50
CA ASP A 726 -8.03 24.23 -26.39
C ASP A 726 -9.37 23.67 -26.89
N CYS A 727 -9.33 22.45 -27.41
CA CYS A 727 -10.48 21.69 -27.88
C CYS A 727 -10.18 20.18 -27.86
N ASP A 728 -11.23 19.39 -28.06
CA ASP A 728 -11.12 17.98 -28.37
C ASP A 728 -12.09 17.60 -29.51
N LEU A 729 -11.83 16.48 -30.20
CA LEU A 729 -12.60 16.09 -31.37
C LEU A 729 -13.85 15.27 -31.03
N MET A 730 -13.92 14.63 -29.84
CA MET A 730 -14.90 13.57 -29.55
C MET A 730 -15.84 13.88 -28.36
N GLY A 731 -15.48 14.79 -27.47
CA GLY A 731 -16.16 15.18 -26.23
C GLY A 731 -16.15 14.13 -25.11
N ARG A 732 -15.76 12.88 -25.40
CA ARG A 732 -15.67 11.74 -24.46
C ARG A 732 -14.88 10.60 -25.10
N ALA A 733 -14.65 9.53 -24.34
CA ALA A 733 -13.98 8.35 -24.88
C ALA A 733 -14.89 7.44 -25.73
N TYR A 734 -14.41 7.02 -26.91
CA TYR A 734 -15.03 6.00 -27.77
C TYR A 734 -14.01 4.97 -28.27
N PRO A 735 -14.44 3.74 -28.65
CA PRO A 735 -13.52 2.67 -29.04
C PRO A 735 -12.98 2.78 -30.47
N THR A 736 -13.45 3.72 -31.29
CA THR A 736 -13.03 3.86 -32.69
C THR A 736 -12.88 5.33 -33.11
N LEU A 737 -11.89 5.60 -33.96
CA LEU A 737 -11.47 6.93 -34.41
C LEU A 737 -12.57 7.69 -35.16
N GLU A 738 -13.40 7.01 -35.94
CA GLU A 738 -14.40 7.62 -36.81
C GLU A 738 -15.54 8.36 -36.07
N HIS A 739 -15.58 8.30 -34.73
CA HIS A 739 -16.55 9.03 -33.89
C HIS A 739 -16.16 10.49 -33.59
N GLY A 740 -15.08 10.99 -34.16
CA GLY A 740 -14.66 12.40 -34.05
C GLY A 740 -15.42 13.38 -34.96
N THR A 741 -15.44 14.64 -34.53
CA THR A 741 -16.12 15.76 -35.22
C THR A 741 -15.75 15.87 -36.70
N PRO A 742 -14.48 15.82 -37.13
CA PRO A 742 -14.13 15.94 -38.56
C PRO A 742 -14.83 14.91 -39.44
N TYR A 743 -14.99 13.68 -38.95
CA TYR A 743 -15.57 12.58 -39.71
C TYR A 743 -17.09 12.72 -39.88
N VAL A 744 -17.76 13.28 -38.86
CA VAL A 744 -19.18 13.66 -38.95
C VAL A 744 -19.43 14.69 -40.06
N TYR A 745 -18.46 15.57 -40.31
CA TYR A 745 -18.51 16.57 -41.40
C TYR A 745 -17.96 16.05 -42.74
N GLY A 746 -17.68 14.75 -42.87
CA GLY A 746 -17.31 14.11 -44.13
C GLY A 746 -15.82 14.12 -44.48
N PHE A 747 -14.95 14.46 -43.54
CA PHE A 747 -13.51 14.28 -43.74
C PHE A 747 -13.13 12.79 -43.70
N PRO A 748 -12.14 12.34 -44.49
CA PRO A 748 -11.72 10.94 -44.50
C PRO A 748 -10.97 10.56 -43.21
N VAL A 749 -11.19 9.32 -42.75
CA VAL A 749 -10.51 8.76 -41.56
C VAL A 749 -9.07 8.35 -41.86
N LEU A 750 -8.78 8.03 -43.13
CA LEU A 750 -7.47 7.58 -43.58
C LEU A 750 -6.84 8.63 -44.51
N PRO A 751 -5.51 8.82 -44.43
CA PRO A 751 -4.69 9.60 -45.38
C PRO A 751 -4.96 9.28 -46.85
#